data_AF-A0A940ID17-F1
#
_entry.id   AF-A0A940ID17-F1
#
_cell.length_a   1.000
_cell.length_b   1.000
_cell.length_c   1.000
_cell.angle_alpha   90.00
_cell.angle_beta   90.00
_cell.angle_gamma   90.00
#
_symmetry.space_group_name_H-M   'P 1'
#
loop_
_entity.id
_entity.type
_entity.pdbx_description
1 polymer ?
#
loop_
_entity_poly.entity_id
_entity_poly.type
_entity_poly.pdbx_seq_one_letter_code
_entity_poly.pdbx_strand_id
1 'polypeptide(L)'
;MIISGSVETVIFRSEESGYTVMEFRTPERHVTVVGCMPEIREGEMLTVSGKWVNNSKYGEQFQAEEITFEAPADEEGIINYLASGLFYGVGRATAEAIVRRFGLRTLDILENTPHRLTEVSGIGKLRAESIAENFKDNSAMRAAILFLQKHSVPLTLAMKIYKAYGESTESAITENPYRLVRDLDGVGFVTADKLADSLGYDKNSDFRISAGIIHALRDGGGRNGHTALPENVLIRESAALLRNDDEERIAAQLPRLILEGQLFVARAEQDGETVPFYALPTEYNSEKSIAAKLVRLTRGSVIGAIRSDADKEIEAYEKTHRITLDDKQKEAVNTALTSGVSVITGGPGTGKTTIIECLMELADARKMECALCAPTGRAAKRLAETTGRNAQTIHRLIGMDISSGRPVYRMNESNPLSADLIVVDEISMADVYIFNALLKAVRPSAKVVLVGDKDQLPSVSPGNVLADIIASEIAPVTYLTEIYRQDAASLIVVNAHLINEGKMPIIRNSSKDFFFDNKQAPEDVVKDTVSLVTERLPKYFHISPADIQVLAPMKKGATGVELLNLELQKALNPAGKETVVGGVTFRDGDRVMHTVNNYDLAWRKGLEEGTGVFNGDVGIIKDIIRGEIVVEFDDGRIVEYDRASQEDLMLAYAVSVHKSQGSEFPAVVLALGSGGGMLFNRNLLYTAVTRAKNIVVIVGTEAAIARAVKNNYTVKRYTLLKELICATLSKADLLGF
;
A
#
# COMPACT_ATOMS: atom_id res chain seq x y z
N MET A 1 1.80 -34.81 1.78
CA MET A 1 1.72 -36.11 1.07
C MET A 1 2.89 -36.17 0.09
N ILE A 2 3.37 -37.35 -0.29
CA ILE A 2 4.53 -37.50 -1.17
C ILE A 2 4.14 -38.38 -2.34
N ILE A 3 4.49 -37.97 -3.56
CA ILE A 3 4.35 -38.76 -4.78
C ILE A 3 5.71 -38.81 -5.50
N SER A 4 6.06 -39.96 -6.08
CA SER A 4 7.31 -40.16 -6.82
C SER A 4 6.97 -40.69 -8.22
N GLY A 5 7.72 -40.26 -9.23
CA GLY A 5 7.39 -40.58 -10.61
C GLY A 5 8.22 -39.82 -11.65
N SER A 6 7.87 -40.03 -12.92
CA SER A 6 8.52 -39.39 -14.06
C SER A 6 7.65 -38.26 -14.62
N VAL A 7 8.26 -37.13 -14.98
CA VAL A 7 7.60 -36.05 -15.71
C VAL A 7 7.31 -36.53 -17.14
N GLU A 8 6.05 -36.50 -17.55
CA GLU A 8 5.63 -36.97 -18.87
C GLU A 8 5.50 -35.82 -19.86
N THR A 9 4.84 -34.74 -19.46
CA THR A 9 4.67 -33.56 -20.31
C THR A 9 4.63 -32.29 -19.47
N VAL A 10 5.36 -31.26 -19.89
CA VAL A 10 5.25 -29.92 -19.30
C VAL A 10 4.22 -29.12 -20.09
N ILE A 11 3.01 -29.00 -19.54
CA ILE A 11 1.87 -28.36 -20.23
C ILE A 11 2.05 -26.84 -20.31
N PHE A 12 2.55 -26.23 -19.24
CA PHE A 12 2.73 -24.78 -19.16
C PHE A 12 3.86 -24.44 -18.18
N ARG A 13 4.62 -23.40 -18.51
CA ARG A 13 5.60 -22.79 -17.60
C ARG A 13 5.63 -21.27 -17.80
N SER A 14 5.57 -20.54 -16.69
CA SER A 14 5.84 -19.10 -16.66
C SER A 14 7.34 -18.87 -16.48
N GLU A 15 8.00 -18.19 -17.43
CA GLU A 15 9.42 -17.83 -17.31
C GLU A 15 9.68 -16.83 -16.17
N GLU A 16 8.69 -15.99 -15.84
CA GLU A 16 8.85 -14.95 -14.83
C GLU A 16 8.73 -15.47 -13.39
N SER A 17 7.73 -16.33 -13.14
CA SER A 17 7.37 -16.85 -11.81
C SER A 17 7.84 -18.27 -11.52
N GLY A 18 8.25 -19.02 -12.56
CA GLY A 18 8.57 -20.45 -12.47
C GLY A 18 7.34 -21.33 -12.22
N TYR A 19 6.12 -20.79 -12.26
CA TYR A 19 4.89 -21.58 -12.12
C TYR A 19 4.78 -22.57 -13.28
N THR A 20 4.71 -23.85 -12.96
CA THR A 20 4.70 -24.95 -13.91
C THR A 20 3.49 -25.83 -13.69
N VAL A 21 2.88 -26.28 -14.79
CA VAL A 21 1.82 -27.29 -14.83
C VAL A 21 2.38 -28.45 -15.64
N MET A 22 2.46 -29.63 -15.03
CA MET A 22 3.01 -30.82 -15.67
C MET A 22 2.16 -32.07 -15.43
N GLU A 23 2.15 -32.96 -16.41
CA GLU A 23 1.68 -34.33 -16.26
C GLU A 23 2.81 -35.18 -15.67
N PHE A 24 2.48 -35.89 -14.61
CA PHE A 24 3.42 -36.63 -13.78
C PHE A 24 2.95 -38.08 -13.63
N ARG A 25 3.75 -39.01 -14.14
CA ARG A 25 3.43 -40.43 -14.14
C ARG A 25 4.01 -41.10 -12.90
N THR A 26 3.13 -41.45 -11.97
CA THR A 26 3.46 -42.28 -10.80
C THR A 26 3.28 -43.77 -11.14
N PRO A 27 3.76 -44.71 -10.30
CA PRO A 27 3.53 -46.14 -10.50
C PRO A 27 2.04 -46.54 -10.56
N GLU A 28 1.16 -45.76 -9.93
CA GLU A 28 -0.26 -46.09 -9.78
C GLU A 28 -1.17 -45.36 -10.77
N ARG A 29 -0.87 -44.08 -11.08
CA ARG A 29 -1.68 -43.23 -11.97
C ARG A 29 -0.93 -42.04 -12.56
N HIS A 30 -1.51 -41.43 -13.58
CA HIS A 30 -1.12 -40.11 -14.06
C HIS A 30 -1.71 -39.03 -13.15
N VAL A 31 -0.91 -38.01 -12.83
CA VAL A 31 -1.25 -36.93 -11.90
C VAL A 31 -0.85 -35.60 -12.53
N THR A 32 -1.72 -34.59 -12.48
CA THR A 32 -1.33 -33.22 -12.82
C THR A 32 -0.69 -32.56 -11.61
N VAL A 33 0.59 -32.18 -11.71
CA VAL A 33 1.34 -31.48 -10.66
C VAL A 33 1.45 -30.01 -11.01
N VAL A 34 1.20 -29.12 -10.04
CA VAL A 34 1.22 -27.67 -10.21
C VAL A 34 2.03 -26.97 -9.12
N GLY A 35 2.74 -25.90 -9.45
CA GLY A 35 3.48 -25.09 -8.48
C GLY A 35 4.62 -24.29 -9.08
N CYS A 36 5.20 -23.36 -8.31
CA CYS A 36 6.46 -22.72 -8.71
C CYS A 36 7.59 -23.71 -8.50
N MET A 37 8.34 -24.02 -9.55
CA MET A 37 9.40 -25.04 -9.50
C MET A 37 10.57 -24.69 -10.41
N PRO A 38 11.78 -25.21 -10.12
CA PRO A 38 12.95 -25.16 -11.00
C PRO A 38 12.64 -25.67 -12.41
N GLU A 39 13.55 -25.40 -13.36
CA GLU A 39 13.38 -25.89 -14.73
C GLU A 39 13.38 -27.41 -14.72
N ILE A 40 12.23 -27.96 -15.09
CA ILE A 40 11.93 -29.39 -15.13
C ILE A 40 11.56 -29.71 -16.55
N ARG A 41 12.09 -30.80 -17.07
CA ARG A 41 11.83 -31.28 -18.43
C ARG A 41 11.21 -32.67 -18.43
N GLU A 42 10.64 -33.03 -19.57
CA GLU A 42 10.06 -34.35 -19.79
C GLU A 42 11.12 -35.44 -19.60
N GLY A 43 10.72 -36.54 -18.96
CA GLY A 43 11.57 -37.67 -18.64
C GLY A 43 12.28 -37.59 -17.29
N GLU A 44 12.22 -36.47 -16.57
CA GLU A 44 12.89 -36.34 -15.27
C GLU A 44 12.17 -37.13 -14.15
N MET A 45 12.97 -37.77 -13.29
CA MET A 45 12.49 -38.47 -12.11
C MET A 45 12.52 -37.54 -10.89
N LEU A 46 11.36 -37.37 -10.27
CA LEU A 46 11.19 -36.47 -9.15
C LEU A 46 10.45 -37.16 -8.01
N THR A 47 10.72 -36.70 -6.79
CA THR A 47 9.83 -36.92 -5.65
C THR A 47 9.24 -35.57 -5.25
N VAL A 48 7.92 -35.47 -5.24
CA VAL A 48 7.16 -34.24 -5.00
C VAL A 48 6.38 -34.38 -3.70
N SER A 49 6.62 -33.49 -2.75
CA SER A 49 5.83 -33.36 -1.53
C SER A 49 4.86 -32.20 -1.66
N GLY A 50 3.63 -32.39 -1.19
CA GLY A 50 2.59 -31.38 -1.28
C GLY A 50 1.21 -31.85 -0.86
N LYS A 51 0.18 -31.20 -1.40
CA LYS A 51 -1.23 -31.44 -1.07
C LYS A 51 -2.09 -31.55 -2.31
N TRP A 52 -3.12 -32.39 -2.25
CA TRP A 52 -4.16 -32.43 -3.28
C TRP A 52 -5.02 -31.17 -3.19
N VAL A 53 -5.21 -30.53 -4.33
CA VAL A 53 -6.08 -29.38 -4.50
C VAL A 53 -7.05 -29.67 -5.63
N ASN A 54 -8.30 -29.25 -5.48
CA ASN A 54 -9.29 -29.42 -6.53
C ASN A 54 -9.47 -28.08 -7.26
N ASN A 55 -8.95 -27.99 -8.48
CA ASN A 55 -9.04 -26.81 -9.31
C ASN A 55 -10.42 -26.77 -9.99
N SER A 56 -11.16 -25.69 -9.77
CA SER A 56 -12.51 -25.50 -10.31
C SER A 56 -12.66 -25.56 -11.84
N LYS A 57 -11.56 -25.44 -12.61
CA LYS A 57 -11.55 -25.53 -14.07
C LYS A 57 -10.88 -26.82 -14.60
N TYR A 58 -9.89 -27.35 -13.88
CA TYR A 58 -9.03 -28.44 -14.35
C TYR A 58 -9.11 -29.73 -13.52
N GLY A 59 -9.92 -29.76 -12.46
CA GLY A 59 -10.13 -30.94 -11.61
C GLY A 59 -9.04 -31.14 -10.55
N GLU A 60 -8.88 -32.39 -10.10
CA GLU A 60 -7.91 -32.78 -9.07
C GLU A 60 -6.46 -32.57 -9.56
N GLN A 61 -5.68 -31.79 -8.80
CA GLN A 61 -4.28 -31.51 -9.07
C GLN A 61 -3.46 -31.69 -7.79
N PHE A 62 -2.18 -32.01 -7.93
CA PHE A 62 -1.25 -32.09 -6.80
C PHE A 62 -0.42 -30.81 -6.74
N GLN A 63 -0.62 -29.99 -5.71
CA GLN A 63 0.13 -28.76 -5.51
C GLN A 63 1.47 -29.06 -4.83
N ALA A 64 2.57 -28.84 -5.56
CA ALA A 64 3.92 -29.05 -5.08
C ALA A 64 4.33 -27.98 -4.05
N GLU A 65 4.85 -28.43 -2.91
CA GLU A 65 5.41 -27.60 -1.84
C GLU A 65 6.92 -27.85 -1.69
N GLU A 66 7.37 -29.11 -1.87
CA GLU A 66 8.78 -29.49 -1.95
C GLU A 66 9.04 -30.45 -3.11
N ILE A 67 10.26 -30.42 -3.66
CA ILE A 67 10.66 -31.26 -4.80
C ILE A 67 12.09 -31.74 -4.57
N THR A 68 12.33 -33.03 -4.74
CA THR A 68 13.66 -33.61 -4.81
C THR A 68 13.89 -34.23 -6.17
N PHE A 69 15.08 -34.02 -6.72
CA PHE A 69 15.51 -34.60 -7.98
C PHE A 69 16.18 -35.94 -7.71
N GLU A 70 15.77 -36.96 -8.44
CA GLU A 70 16.43 -38.26 -8.39
C GLU A 70 17.47 -38.34 -9.49
N ALA A 71 18.72 -38.65 -9.13
CA ALA A 71 19.75 -38.88 -10.12
C ALA A 71 19.39 -40.14 -10.94
N PRO A 72 19.64 -40.13 -12.27
CA PRO A 72 19.45 -41.32 -13.08
C PRO A 72 20.26 -42.50 -12.55
N ALA A 73 19.60 -43.63 -12.29
CA ALA A 73 20.23 -44.81 -11.68
C ALA A 73 20.80 -45.80 -12.71
N ASP A 74 20.45 -45.66 -13.98
CA ASP A 74 20.85 -46.54 -15.07
C ASP A 74 21.21 -45.76 -16.36
N GLU A 75 21.81 -46.45 -17.33
CA GLU A 75 22.26 -45.84 -18.59
C GLU A 75 21.09 -45.24 -19.38
N GLU A 76 19.92 -45.89 -19.39
CA GLU A 76 18.73 -45.38 -20.08
C GLU A 76 18.22 -44.08 -19.44
N GLY A 77 18.25 -43.97 -18.11
CA GLY A 77 17.92 -42.74 -17.39
C GLY A 77 18.89 -41.60 -17.73
N ILE A 78 20.19 -41.87 -17.86
CA ILE A 78 21.18 -40.85 -18.26
C ILE A 78 20.91 -40.38 -19.70
N ILE A 79 20.57 -41.31 -20.61
CA ILE A 79 20.23 -40.99 -22.00
C ILE A 79 19.00 -40.07 -22.04
N ASN A 80 17.95 -40.41 -21.30
CA ASN A 80 16.73 -39.60 -21.22
C ASN A 80 17.01 -38.22 -20.60
N TYR A 81 17.83 -38.15 -19.55
CA TYR A 81 18.24 -36.88 -18.94
C TYR A 81 18.99 -35.97 -19.92
N LEU A 82 19.94 -36.51 -20.68
CA LEU A 82 20.69 -35.75 -21.69
C LEU A 82 19.84 -35.36 -22.91
N ALA A 83 18.88 -36.20 -23.28
CA ALA A 83 17.98 -35.98 -24.41
C ALA A 83 16.72 -35.16 -24.04
N SER A 84 16.57 -34.79 -22.77
CA SER A 84 15.40 -34.06 -22.25
C SER A 84 15.17 -32.70 -22.90
N GLY A 85 16.17 -32.16 -23.61
CA GLY A 85 16.16 -30.82 -24.18
C GLY A 85 16.84 -29.78 -23.29
N LEU A 86 17.32 -30.16 -22.09
CA LEU A 86 18.15 -29.33 -21.19
C LEU A 86 19.47 -28.91 -21.80
N PHE A 87 19.99 -29.73 -22.71
CA PHE A 87 21.28 -29.52 -23.33
C PHE A 87 21.07 -29.13 -24.78
N TYR A 88 21.32 -27.87 -25.11
CA TYR A 88 21.11 -27.35 -26.46
C TYR A 88 21.88 -28.18 -27.49
N GLY A 89 21.14 -28.73 -28.45
CA GLY A 89 21.69 -29.58 -29.48
C GLY A 89 22.02 -31.01 -29.04
N VAL A 90 21.60 -31.50 -27.87
CA VAL A 90 21.75 -32.93 -27.52
C VAL A 90 20.42 -33.65 -27.76
N GLY A 91 20.31 -34.30 -28.92
CA GLY A 91 19.20 -35.22 -29.21
C GLY A 91 19.50 -36.64 -28.71
N ARG A 92 18.49 -37.51 -28.72
CA ARG A 92 18.60 -38.92 -28.27
C ARG A 92 19.81 -39.65 -28.84
N ALA A 93 20.09 -39.52 -30.14
CA ALA A 93 21.24 -40.16 -30.78
C ALA A 93 22.60 -39.67 -30.24
N THR A 94 22.70 -38.39 -29.88
CA THR A 94 23.92 -37.82 -29.27
C THR A 94 24.03 -38.25 -27.82
N ALA A 95 22.93 -38.27 -27.07
CA ALA A 95 22.89 -38.77 -25.70
C ALA A 95 23.32 -40.26 -25.63
N GLU A 96 22.79 -41.10 -26.52
CA GLU A 96 23.20 -42.51 -26.65
C GLU A 96 24.69 -42.65 -26.98
N ALA A 97 25.24 -41.77 -27.82
CA ALA A 97 26.67 -41.80 -28.16
C ALA A 97 27.57 -41.40 -26.96
N ILE A 98 27.14 -40.42 -26.16
CA ILE A 98 27.83 -40.02 -24.93
C ILE A 98 27.80 -41.16 -23.91
N VAL A 99 26.62 -41.73 -23.64
CA VAL A 99 26.46 -42.81 -22.66
C VAL A 99 27.13 -44.09 -23.12
N ARG A 100 27.12 -44.42 -24.42
CA ARG A 100 27.90 -45.57 -24.94
C ARG A 100 29.39 -45.43 -24.70
N ARG A 101 29.93 -44.20 -24.70
CA ARG A 101 31.35 -43.95 -24.48
C ARG A 101 31.73 -43.94 -22.98
N PHE A 102 30.86 -43.41 -22.14
CA PHE A 102 31.19 -43.10 -20.74
C PHE A 102 30.40 -43.91 -19.69
N GLY A 103 29.33 -44.60 -20.11
CA GLY A 103 28.44 -45.38 -19.26
C GLY A 103 27.85 -44.55 -18.12
N LEU A 104 27.72 -45.17 -16.95
CA LEU A 104 27.26 -44.51 -15.72
C LEU A 104 28.15 -43.34 -15.24
N ARG A 105 29.38 -43.20 -15.75
CA ARG A 105 30.28 -42.07 -15.41
C ARG A 105 30.00 -40.80 -16.23
N THR A 106 28.97 -40.82 -17.07
CA THR A 106 28.65 -39.68 -17.93
C THR A 106 28.44 -38.38 -17.13
N LEU A 107 27.68 -38.42 -16.03
CA LEU A 107 27.43 -37.23 -15.19
C LEU A 107 28.71 -36.71 -14.52
N ASP A 108 29.56 -37.61 -14.02
CA ASP A 108 30.88 -37.26 -13.44
C ASP A 108 31.80 -36.60 -14.48
N ILE A 109 31.74 -37.04 -15.74
CA ILE A 109 32.52 -36.41 -16.82
C ILE A 109 32.00 -35.02 -17.15
N LEU A 110 30.68 -34.80 -17.13
CA LEU A 110 30.08 -33.47 -17.34
C LEU A 110 30.50 -32.49 -16.24
N GLU A 111 30.57 -32.97 -15.00
CA GLU A 111 30.93 -32.15 -13.84
C GLU A 111 32.43 -31.86 -13.75
N ASN A 112 33.26 -32.90 -13.85
CA ASN A 112 34.68 -32.83 -13.49
C ASN A 112 35.63 -32.77 -14.69
N THR A 113 35.27 -33.36 -15.83
CA THR A 113 36.16 -33.46 -17.01
C THR A 113 35.46 -33.23 -18.36
N PRO A 114 34.72 -32.12 -18.55
CA PRO A 114 33.83 -31.93 -19.71
C PRO A 114 34.55 -31.90 -21.06
N HIS A 115 35.85 -31.56 -21.09
CA HIS A 115 36.67 -31.61 -22.31
C HIS A 115 36.68 -32.99 -22.98
N ARG A 116 36.48 -34.06 -22.21
CA ARG A 116 36.43 -35.44 -22.71
C ARG A 116 35.21 -35.72 -23.58
N LEU A 117 34.16 -34.90 -23.53
CA LEU A 117 33.02 -35.02 -24.45
C LEU A 117 33.45 -34.95 -25.93
N THR A 118 34.59 -34.32 -26.23
CA THR A 118 35.17 -34.31 -27.59
C THR A 118 35.66 -35.66 -28.09
N GLU A 119 35.78 -36.67 -27.21
CA GLU A 119 36.04 -38.07 -27.58
C GLU A 119 34.82 -38.72 -28.28
N VAL A 120 33.63 -38.11 -28.20
CA VAL A 120 32.40 -38.60 -28.83
C VAL A 120 32.25 -37.99 -30.21
N SER A 121 32.08 -38.85 -31.22
CA SER A 121 31.92 -38.42 -32.61
C SER A 121 30.71 -37.48 -32.78
N GLY A 122 30.93 -36.31 -33.38
CA GLY A 122 29.90 -35.28 -33.57
C GLY A 122 29.83 -34.21 -32.46
N ILE A 123 30.67 -34.29 -31.43
CA ILE A 123 30.79 -33.27 -30.37
C ILE A 123 32.12 -32.53 -30.50
N GLY A 124 32.07 -31.34 -31.11
CA GLY A 124 33.22 -30.42 -31.16
C GLY A 124 33.40 -29.66 -29.85
N LYS A 125 34.54 -28.97 -29.69
CA LYS A 125 34.92 -28.21 -28.48
C LYS A 125 33.83 -27.24 -28.00
N LEU A 126 33.29 -26.41 -28.89
CA LEU A 126 32.23 -25.44 -28.55
C LEU A 126 30.94 -26.11 -28.05
N ARG A 127 30.60 -27.28 -28.61
CA ARG A 127 29.41 -28.04 -28.20
C ARG A 127 29.64 -28.73 -26.85
N ALA A 128 30.84 -29.25 -26.61
CA ALA A 128 31.24 -29.79 -25.31
C ALA A 128 31.17 -28.72 -24.21
N GLU A 129 31.70 -27.52 -24.47
CA GLU A 129 31.64 -26.38 -23.55
C GLU A 129 30.18 -25.99 -23.25
N SER A 130 29.34 -25.85 -24.27
CA SER A 130 27.92 -25.50 -24.09
C SER A 130 27.12 -26.55 -23.29
N ILE A 131 27.37 -27.84 -23.52
CA ILE A 131 26.72 -28.92 -22.76
C ILE A 131 27.16 -28.87 -21.29
N ALA A 132 28.45 -28.63 -21.04
CA ALA A 132 28.99 -28.55 -19.69
C ALA A 132 28.49 -27.33 -18.92
N GLU A 133 28.38 -26.17 -19.57
CA GLU A 133 27.84 -24.94 -18.98
C GLU A 133 26.37 -25.12 -18.59
N ASN A 134 25.53 -25.65 -19.49
CA ASN A 134 24.12 -25.96 -19.18
C ASN A 134 23.98 -27.00 -18.05
N PHE A 135 24.90 -27.99 -17.97
CA PHE A 135 24.92 -28.95 -16.88
C PHE A 135 25.23 -28.27 -15.54
N LYS A 136 26.25 -27.40 -15.53
CA LYS A 136 26.71 -26.70 -14.34
C LYS A 136 25.64 -25.75 -13.79
N ASP A 137 25.02 -24.94 -14.65
CA ASP A 137 24.00 -23.97 -14.25
C ASP A 137 22.76 -24.66 -13.66
N ASN A 138 22.28 -25.72 -14.30
CA ASN A 138 21.14 -26.50 -13.79
C ASN A 138 21.48 -27.22 -12.48
N SER A 139 22.69 -27.77 -12.36
CA SER A 139 23.13 -28.44 -11.14
C SER A 139 23.26 -27.46 -9.97
N ALA A 140 23.81 -26.26 -10.21
CA ALA A 140 23.92 -25.20 -9.21
C ALA A 140 22.55 -24.72 -8.71
N MET A 141 21.59 -24.54 -9.63
CA MET A 141 20.20 -24.20 -9.28
C MET A 141 19.55 -25.26 -8.39
N ARG A 142 19.66 -26.53 -8.78
CA ARG A 142 19.09 -27.65 -8.02
C ARG A 142 19.71 -27.76 -6.63
N ALA A 143 21.03 -27.68 -6.55
CA ALA A 143 21.75 -27.70 -5.28
C ALA A 143 21.30 -26.58 -4.34
N ALA A 144 21.19 -25.35 -4.86
CA ALA A 144 20.73 -24.20 -4.08
C ALA A 144 19.29 -24.36 -3.56
N ILE A 145 18.37 -24.88 -4.39
CA ILE A 145 16.98 -25.11 -3.98
C ILE A 145 16.89 -26.21 -2.92
N LEU A 146 17.62 -27.31 -3.09
CA LEU A 146 17.67 -28.40 -2.12
C LEU A 146 18.26 -27.93 -0.78
N PHE A 147 19.32 -27.13 -0.82
CA PHE A 147 19.89 -26.48 0.36
C PHE A 147 18.82 -25.64 1.09
N LEU A 148 18.13 -24.75 0.39
CA LEU A 148 17.09 -23.90 0.98
C LEU A 148 15.92 -24.70 1.55
N GLN A 149 15.46 -25.75 0.87
CA GLN A 149 14.38 -26.62 1.34
C GLN A 149 14.77 -27.43 2.57
N LYS A 150 16.02 -27.90 2.66
CA LYS A 150 16.55 -28.53 3.87
C LYS A 150 16.43 -27.62 5.09
N HIS A 151 16.49 -26.32 4.87
CA HIS A 151 16.30 -25.28 5.88
C HIS A 151 14.86 -24.75 5.96
N SER A 152 13.87 -25.54 5.51
CA SER A 152 12.44 -25.24 5.57
C SER A 152 12.01 -23.95 4.85
N VAL A 153 12.76 -23.54 3.82
CA VAL A 153 12.39 -22.41 2.97
C VAL A 153 11.37 -22.89 1.93
N PRO A 154 10.17 -22.27 1.84
CA PRO A 154 9.19 -22.63 0.82
C PRO A 154 9.73 -22.50 -0.59
N LEU A 155 9.35 -23.42 -1.50
CA LEU A 155 9.89 -23.48 -2.86
C LEU A 155 9.71 -22.16 -3.66
N THR A 156 8.59 -21.47 -3.48
CA THR A 156 8.34 -20.14 -4.08
C THR A 156 9.37 -19.10 -3.64
N LEU A 157 9.77 -19.12 -2.37
CA LEU A 157 10.79 -18.24 -1.83
C LEU A 157 12.19 -18.70 -2.26
N ALA A 158 12.46 -20.01 -2.30
CA ALA A 158 13.73 -20.56 -2.75
C ALA A 158 14.06 -20.12 -4.18
N MET A 159 13.07 -20.13 -5.07
CA MET A 159 13.20 -19.63 -6.44
C MET A 159 13.54 -18.14 -6.48
N LYS A 160 12.90 -17.31 -5.64
CA LYS A 160 13.22 -15.87 -5.54
C LYS A 160 14.64 -15.63 -5.04
N ILE A 161 15.08 -16.40 -4.04
CA ILE A 161 16.45 -16.33 -3.50
C ILE A 161 17.45 -16.70 -4.60
N TYR A 162 17.25 -17.83 -5.29
CA TYR A 162 18.14 -18.24 -6.36
C TYR A 162 18.20 -17.23 -7.51
N LYS A 163 17.06 -16.64 -7.89
CA LYS A 163 17.01 -15.58 -8.91
C LYS A 163 17.85 -14.35 -8.53
N ALA A 164 18.02 -14.07 -7.24
CA ALA A 164 18.82 -12.95 -6.75
C ALA A 164 20.32 -13.26 -6.62
N TYR A 165 20.70 -14.48 -6.21
CA TYR A 165 22.10 -14.82 -5.90
C TYR A 165 22.75 -15.83 -6.85
N GLY A 166 21.98 -16.53 -7.69
CA GLY A 166 22.46 -17.55 -8.62
C GLY A 166 23.28 -18.63 -7.93
N GLU A 167 24.40 -19.02 -8.54
CA GLU A 167 25.35 -20.01 -7.99
C GLU A 167 25.87 -19.65 -6.59
N SER A 168 25.86 -18.36 -6.22
CA SER A 168 26.33 -17.89 -4.91
C SER A 168 25.27 -17.97 -3.80
N THR A 169 24.12 -18.62 -4.07
CA THR A 169 23.02 -18.71 -3.10
C THR A 169 23.46 -19.36 -1.79
N GLU A 170 24.05 -20.56 -1.83
CA GLU A 170 24.44 -21.27 -0.61
C GLU A 170 25.49 -20.48 0.18
N SER A 171 26.51 -19.93 -0.50
CA SER A 171 27.58 -19.17 0.16
C SER A 171 27.08 -17.86 0.77
N ALA A 172 26.27 -17.09 0.03
CA ALA A 172 25.74 -15.81 0.52
C ALA A 172 24.82 -15.99 1.73
N ILE A 173 23.98 -17.02 1.72
CA ILE A 173 23.04 -17.32 2.81
C ILE A 173 23.76 -17.91 4.02
N THR A 174 24.77 -18.75 3.79
CA THR A 174 25.59 -19.30 4.86
C THR A 174 26.49 -18.24 5.50
N GLU A 175 26.91 -17.21 4.75
CA GLU A 175 27.71 -16.06 5.26
C GLU A 175 26.86 -15.08 6.07
N ASN A 176 25.66 -14.73 5.59
CA ASN A 176 24.73 -13.88 6.30
C ASN A 176 23.28 -14.07 5.79
N PRO A 177 22.45 -14.87 6.48
CA PRO A 177 21.07 -15.14 6.06
C PRO A 177 20.17 -13.90 6.15
N TYR A 178 20.56 -12.88 6.93
CA TYR A 178 19.79 -11.64 7.06
C TYR A 178 19.92 -10.71 5.85
N ARG A 179 20.84 -10.98 4.91
CA ARG A 179 20.88 -10.26 3.62
C ARG A 179 19.57 -10.39 2.84
N LEU A 180 18.83 -11.48 3.05
CA LEU A 180 17.51 -11.69 2.47
C LEU A 180 16.52 -10.56 2.80
N VAL A 181 16.57 -10.03 4.02
CA VAL A 181 15.68 -8.94 4.47
C VAL A 181 15.95 -7.66 3.67
N ARG A 182 17.18 -7.48 3.20
CA ARG A 182 17.61 -6.31 2.43
C ARG A 182 17.38 -6.50 0.93
N ASP A 183 17.74 -7.67 0.41
CA ASP A 183 17.88 -7.90 -1.03
C ASP A 183 16.57 -8.39 -1.69
N LEU A 184 15.61 -8.92 -0.91
CA LEU A 184 14.37 -9.50 -1.44
C LEU A 184 13.10 -8.88 -0.87
N ASP A 185 12.25 -8.41 -1.76
CA ASP A 185 10.91 -7.93 -1.41
C ASP A 185 10.01 -9.10 -0.95
N GLY A 186 9.33 -8.89 0.18
CA GLY A 186 8.45 -9.87 0.81
C GLY A 186 9.15 -10.84 1.77
N VAL A 187 10.48 -10.75 1.96
CA VAL A 187 11.19 -11.51 3.00
C VAL A 187 11.35 -10.66 4.25
N GLY A 188 10.55 -10.96 5.27
CA GLY A 188 10.62 -10.31 6.57
C GLY A 188 11.73 -10.88 7.46
N PHE A 189 12.07 -10.11 8.51
CA PHE A 189 13.02 -10.54 9.56
C PHE A 189 12.66 -11.92 10.12
N VAL A 190 11.38 -12.18 10.43
CA VAL A 190 10.93 -13.47 10.98
C VAL A 190 11.30 -14.65 10.09
N THR A 191 11.20 -14.50 8.77
CA THR A 191 11.55 -15.57 7.82
C THR A 191 13.07 -15.78 7.78
N ALA A 192 13.85 -14.69 7.75
CA ALA A 192 15.30 -14.76 7.80
C ALA A 192 15.83 -15.31 9.15
N ASP A 193 15.19 -14.96 10.27
CA ASP A 193 15.54 -15.42 11.62
C ASP A 193 15.31 -16.93 11.76
N LYS A 194 14.22 -17.48 11.17
CA LYS A 194 13.99 -18.93 11.10
C LYS A 194 15.05 -19.66 10.29
N LEU A 195 15.45 -19.10 9.15
CA LEU A 195 16.51 -19.66 8.33
C LEU A 195 17.86 -19.62 9.07
N ALA A 196 18.19 -18.50 9.71
CA ALA A 196 19.39 -18.34 10.51
C ALA A 196 19.44 -19.34 11.69
N ASP A 197 18.34 -19.49 12.43
CA ASP A 197 18.21 -20.49 13.49
C ASP A 197 18.48 -21.91 12.96
N SER A 198 17.94 -22.25 11.78
CA SER A 198 18.15 -23.57 11.16
C SER A 198 19.60 -23.80 10.67
N LEU A 199 20.34 -22.72 10.39
CA LEU A 199 21.76 -22.74 10.02
C LEU A 199 22.68 -22.72 11.26
N GLY A 200 22.12 -22.64 12.47
CA GLY A 200 22.87 -22.63 13.71
C GLY A 200 23.52 -21.28 14.06
N TYR A 201 22.97 -20.17 13.54
CA TYR A 201 23.47 -18.83 13.88
C TYR A 201 23.25 -18.49 15.35
N ASP A 202 24.22 -17.77 15.94
CA ASP A 202 24.07 -17.23 17.28
C ASP A 202 22.97 -16.16 17.30
N LYS A 203 22.08 -16.26 18.30
CA LYS A 203 21.00 -15.29 18.57
C LYS A 203 21.52 -13.92 18.99
N ASN A 204 22.79 -13.85 19.37
CA ASN A 204 23.49 -12.61 19.70
C ASN A 204 24.43 -12.14 18.58
N SER A 205 24.37 -12.77 17.39
CA SER A 205 25.19 -12.35 16.26
C SER A 205 24.88 -10.91 15.84
N ASP A 206 25.92 -10.16 15.50
CA ASP A 206 25.80 -8.76 15.09
C ASP A 206 24.96 -8.60 13.81
N PHE A 207 24.96 -9.62 12.94
CA PHE A 207 24.09 -9.68 11.75
C PHE A 207 22.61 -9.72 12.12
N ARG A 208 22.24 -10.53 13.13
CA ARG A 208 20.87 -10.61 13.62
C ARG A 208 20.43 -9.30 14.27
N ILE A 209 21.29 -8.72 15.11
CA ILE A 209 21.01 -7.44 15.78
C ILE A 209 20.79 -6.34 14.74
N SER A 210 21.69 -6.22 13.76
CA SER A 210 21.60 -5.27 12.66
C SER A 210 20.29 -5.40 11.89
N ALA A 211 19.91 -6.63 11.53
CA ALA A 211 18.66 -6.91 10.83
C ALA A 211 17.43 -6.62 11.68
N GLY A 212 17.50 -6.88 12.99
CA GLY A 212 16.46 -6.54 13.96
C GLY A 212 16.22 -5.03 14.07
N ILE A 213 17.29 -4.23 14.12
CA ILE A 213 17.22 -2.76 14.14
C ILE A 213 16.52 -2.23 12.87
N ILE A 214 16.95 -2.71 11.70
CA ILE A 214 16.33 -2.34 10.42
C ILE A 214 14.86 -2.75 10.38
N HIS A 215 14.54 -3.94 10.90
CA HIS A 215 13.16 -4.41 10.97
C HIS A 215 12.30 -3.57 11.91
N ALA A 216 12.80 -3.19 13.08
CA ALA A 216 12.10 -2.33 14.03
C ALA A 216 11.75 -0.96 13.40
N LEU A 217 12.66 -0.37 12.62
CA LEU A 217 12.39 0.84 11.85
C LEU A 217 11.30 0.62 10.78
N ARG A 218 11.40 -0.46 9.99
CA ARG A 218 10.38 -0.80 8.98
C ARG A 218 9.01 -1.03 9.59
N ASP A 219 8.93 -1.74 10.72
CA ASP A 219 7.68 -2.03 11.43
C ASP A 219 7.09 -0.75 12.04
N GLY A 220 7.93 0.14 12.59
CA GLY A 220 7.52 1.47 13.04
C GLY A 220 6.88 2.30 11.93
N GLY A 221 7.43 2.24 10.72
CA GLY A 221 6.81 2.85 9.53
C GLY A 221 5.48 2.17 9.14
N GLY A 222 5.46 0.85 9.03
CA GLY A 222 4.28 0.10 8.58
C GLY A 222 3.09 0.14 9.55
N ARG A 223 3.33 0.17 10.86
CA ARG A 223 2.26 0.14 11.88
C ARG A 223 1.82 1.52 12.35
N ASN A 224 2.76 2.44 12.54
CA ASN A 224 2.51 3.72 13.19
C ASN A 224 2.74 4.93 12.27
N GLY A 225 3.23 4.70 11.05
CA GLY A 225 3.51 5.76 10.08
C GLY A 225 4.76 6.58 10.41
N HIS A 226 5.72 6.03 11.17
CA HIS A 226 6.99 6.68 11.46
C HIS A 226 7.93 6.70 10.24
N THR A 227 8.68 7.78 10.04
CA THR A 227 9.79 7.81 9.06
C THR A 227 11.15 7.70 9.74
N ALA A 228 11.20 7.98 11.05
CA ALA A 228 12.38 7.82 11.90
C ALA A 228 11.97 7.29 13.28
N LEU A 229 12.91 6.84 14.09
CA LEU A 229 12.70 6.55 15.50
C LEU A 229 13.77 7.24 16.37
N PRO A 230 13.40 7.78 17.53
CA PRO A 230 14.37 8.19 18.55
C PRO A 230 15.24 7.02 18.98
N GLU A 231 16.51 7.28 19.31
CA GLU A 231 17.47 6.25 19.70
C GLU A 231 16.97 5.31 20.80
N ASN A 232 16.45 5.87 21.89
CA ASN A 232 15.95 5.10 23.03
C ASN A 232 14.73 4.23 22.65
N VAL A 233 13.86 4.71 21.77
CA VAL A 233 12.71 3.95 21.26
C VAL A 233 13.19 2.83 20.34
N LEU A 234 14.09 3.14 19.41
CA LEU A 234 14.65 2.17 18.47
C LEU A 234 15.36 1.02 19.20
N ILE A 235 16.19 1.34 20.18
CA ILE A 235 16.91 0.34 20.98
C ILE A 235 15.91 -0.56 21.70
N ARG A 236 14.91 0.02 22.39
CA ARG A 236 13.90 -0.74 23.14
C ARG A 236 13.05 -1.65 22.26
N GLU A 237 12.55 -1.13 21.14
CA GLU A 237 11.75 -1.92 20.19
C GLU A 237 12.59 -3.04 19.57
N SER A 238 13.87 -2.77 19.27
CA SER A 238 14.81 -3.79 18.78
C SER A 238 15.10 -4.85 19.84
N ALA A 239 15.31 -4.46 21.10
CA ALA A 239 15.53 -5.38 22.22
C ALA A 239 14.33 -6.32 22.41
N ALA A 240 13.11 -5.78 22.41
CA ALA A 240 11.88 -6.54 22.51
C ALA A 240 11.69 -7.52 21.35
N LEU A 241 11.93 -7.07 20.11
CA LEU A 241 11.87 -7.91 18.91
C LEU A 241 12.88 -9.05 18.97
N LEU A 242 14.13 -8.72 19.30
CA LEU A 242 15.25 -9.65 19.34
C LEU A 242 15.18 -10.60 20.54
N ARG A 243 14.37 -10.28 21.55
CA ARG A 243 14.37 -10.89 22.89
C ARG A 243 15.76 -10.86 23.50
N ASN A 244 16.41 -9.70 23.39
CA ASN A 244 17.76 -9.44 23.85
C ASN A 244 17.74 -8.23 24.77
N ASP A 245 18.03 -8.45 26.06
CA ASP A 245 18.02 -7.40 27.08
C ASP A 245 19.31 -6.57 27.09
N ASP A 246 20.31 -6.91 26.26
CA ASP A 246 21.57 -6.17 26.11
C ASP A 246 21.39 -4.96 25.16
N GLU A 247 20.75 -3.92 25.68
CA GLU A 247 20.52 -2.65 24.96
C GLU A 247 21.84 -1.97 24.54
N GLU A 248 22.93 -2.14 25.31
CA GLU A 248 24.24 -1.57 24.98
C GLU A 248 24.82 -2.19 23.70
N ARG A 249 24.71 -3.51 23.55
CA ARG A 249 25.16 -4.19 22.32
C ARG A 249 24.33 -3.79 21.10
N ILE A 250 23.04 -3.53 21.28
CA ILE A 250 22.16 -3.02 20.20
C ILE A 250 22.61 -1.61 19.80
N ALA A 251 22.80 -0.72 20.78
CA ALA A 251 23.27 0.64 20.55
C ALA A 251 24.63 0.66 19.83
N ALA A 252 25.55 -0.25 20.19
CA ALA A 252 26.87 -0.37 19.58
C ALA A 252 26.85 -0.72 18.09
N GLN A 253 25.75 -1.27 17.56
CA GLN A 253 25.61 -1.56 16.12
C GLN A 253 25.17 -0.32 15.31
N LEU A 254 24.58 0.70 15.93
CA LEU A 254 24.06 1.88 15.22
C LEU A 254 25.14 2.63 14.42
N PRO A 255 26.35 2.92 14.96
CA PRO A 255 27.41 3.60 14.20
C PRO A 255 27.86 2.80 12.97
N ARG A 256 27.93 1.46 13.10
CA ARG A 256 28.29 0.57 11.99
C ARG A 256 27.25 0.66 10.87
N LEU A 257 25.97 0.58 11.20
CA LEU A 257 24.89 0.69 10.22
C LEU A 257 24.87 2.06 9.51
N ILE A 258 25.24 3.14 10.20
CA ILE A 258 25.40 4.45 9.58
C ILE A 258 26.57 4.45 8.59
N LEU A 259 27.74 3.92 8.98
CA LEU A 259 28.92 3.86 8.12
C LEU A 259 28.69 3.00 6.86
N GLU A 260 27.90 1.93 6.99
CA GLU A 260 27.48 1.08 5.88
C GLU A 260 26.38 1.72 5.00
N GLY A 261 25.88 2.91 5.35
CA GLY A 261 24.82 3.63 4.63
C GLY A 261 23.43 2.98 4.77
N GLN A 262 23.26 2.09 5.75
CA GLN A 262 21.99 1.40 6.01
C GLN A 262 21.06 2.20 6.93
N LEU A 263 21.61 3.17 7.67
CA LEU A 263 20.86 4.12 8.49
C LEU A 263 21.38 5.53 8.28
N PHE A 264 20.48 6.50 8.44
CA PHE A 264 20.82 7.91 8.58
C PHE A 264 20.43 8.37 9.97
N VAL A 265 21.21 9.31 10.51
CA VAL A 265 20.94 9.95 11.80
C VAL A 265 20.75 11.45 11.62
N ALA A 266 19.75 11.99 12.31
CA ALA A 266 19.54 13.43 12.47
C ALA A 266 19.18 13.72 13.93
N ARG A 267 19.30 14.98 14.33
CA ARG A 267 18.89 15.44 15.66
C ARG A 267 17.51 16.07 15.57
N ALA A 268 16.61 15.66 16.44
CA ALA A 268 15.28 16.25 16.56
C ALA A 268 14.92 16.47 18.02
N GLU A 269 13.99 17.41 18.25
CA GLU A 269 13.51 17.73 19.58
C GLU A 269 12.48 16.71 20.04
N GLN A 270 12.69 16.15 21.22
CA GLN A 270 11.77 15.25 21.88
C GLN A 270 11.70 15.59 23.36
N ASP A 271 10.48 15.88 23.82
CA ASP A 271 10.17 16.12 25.23
C ASP A 271 11.05 17.24 25.85
N GLY A 272 11.41 18.25 25.04
CA GLY A 272 12.24 19.40 25.42
C GLY A 272 13.75 19.18 25.28
N GLU A 273 14.18 17.99 24.84
CA GLU A 273 15.60 17.66 24.64
C GLU A 273 15.90 17.36 23.17
N THR A 274 17.09 17.73 22.71
CA THR A 274 17.54 17.35 21.36
C THR A 274 18.22 15.99 21.40
N VAL A 275 17.59 14.99 20.78
CA VAL A 275 18.06 13.59 20.80
C VAL A 275 18.30 13.06 19.38
N PRO A 276 19.14 12.01 19.21
CA PRO A 276 19.35 11.39 17.91
C PRO A 276 18.14 10.56 17.47
N PHE A 277 17.79 10.71 16.20
CA PHE A 277 16.74 9.99 15.50
C PHE A 277 17.35 9.25 14.32
N TYR A 278 16.95 7.99 14.15
CA TYR A 278 17.46 7.10 13.13
C TYR A 278 16.38 6.82 12.10
N ALA A 279 16.75 6.88 10.83
CA ALA A 279 15.85 6.65 9.71
C ALA A 279 16.51 5.72 8.70
N LEU A 280 15.68 4.97 7.98
CA LEU A 280 16.11 4.21 6.84
C LEU A 280 16.43 5.15 5.65
N PRO A 281 17.28 4.73 4.70
CA PRO A 281 17.72 5.58 3.60
C PRO A 281 16.58 6.12 2.74
N THR A 282 15.55 5.32 2.47
CA THR A 282 14.43 5.73 1.60
C THR A 282 13.61 6.85 2.23
N GLU A 283 13.28 6.71 3.51
CA GLU A 283 12.49 7.65 4.31
C GLU A 283 13.28 8.94 4.51
N TYR A 284 14.53 8.84 4.98
CA TYR A 284 15.40 10.00 5.19
C TYR A 284 15.63 10.81 3.92
N ASN A 285 15.96 10.14 2.81
CA ASN A 285 16.20 10.83 1.55
C ASN A 285 14.92 11.42 0.96
N SER A 286 13.76 10.82 1.22
CA SER A 286 12.48 11.39 0.79
C SER A 286 12.14 12.67 1.55
N GLU A 287 12.26 12.67 2.89
CA GLU A 287 12.05 13.88 3.69
C GLU A 287 13.07 14.98 3.37
N LYS A 288 14.35 14.62 3.20
CA LYS A 288 15.41 15.56 2.81
C LYS A 288 15.15 16.18 1.43
N SER A 289 14.67 15.39 0.47
CA SER A 289 14.29 15.86 -0.86
C SER A 289 13.09 16.81 -0.79
N ILE A 290 12.05 16.46 -0.03
CA ILE A 290 10.90 17.34 0.22
C ILE A 290 11.36 18.67 0.83
N ALA A 291 12.17 18.63 1.89
CA ALA A 291 12.69 19.82 2.56
C ALA A 291 13.41 20.75 1.58
N ALA A 292 14.33 20.20 0.77
CA ALA A 292 15.06 20.98 -0.24
C ALA A 292 14.13 21.60 -1.30
N LYS A 293 13.11 20.87 -1.75
CA LYS A 293 12.15 21.36 -2.74
C LYS A 293 11.25 22.45 -2.19
N LEU A 294 10.71 22.29 -0.98
CA LEU A 294 9.87 23.29 -0.33
C LEU A 294 10.63 24.61 -0.11
N VAL A 295 11.89 24.54 0.37
CA VAL A 295 12.74 25.72 0.52
C VAL A 295 12.95 26.42 -0.83
N ARG A 296 13.27 25.65 -1.88
CA ARG A 296 13.48 26.19 -3.22
C ARG A 296 12.23 26.86 -3.80
N LEU A 297 11.06 26.22 -3.68
CA LEU A 297 9.80 26.75 -4.20
C LEU A 297 9.39 28.03 -3.45
N THR A 298 9.54 28.03 -2.13
CA THR A 298 9.21 29.20 -1.30
C THR A 298 10.08 30.40 -1.66
N ARG A 299 11.40 30.23 -1.75
CA ARG A 299 12.32 31.32 -2.13
C ARG A 299 12.22 31.72 -3.61
N GLY A 300 11.96 30.78 -4.51
CA GLY A 300 11.82 31.04 -5.95
C GLY A 300 10.69 32.01 -6.30
N SER A 301 9.64 32.06 -5.46
CA SER A 301 8.49 32.94 -5.67
C SER A 301 8.76 34.44 -5.47
N VAL A 302 9.83 34.79 -4.74
CA VAL A 302 10.20 36.19 -4.43
C VAL A 302 10.63 36.95 -5.70
N ILE A 303 11.14 36.24 -6.71
CA ILE A 303 11.69 36.85 -7.94
C ILE A 303 10.59 37.17 -8.98
N GLY A 304 9.40 36.58 -8.85
CA GLY A 304 8.30 36.68 -9.81
C GLY A 304 7.06 37.43 -9.31
N ALA A 305 7.13 38.12 -8.16
CA ALA A 305 5.99 38.80 -7.56
C ALA A 305 5.53 40.00 -8.41
N ILE A 306 4.75 39.72 -9.45
CA ILE A 306 3.83 40.67 -10.06
C ILE A 306 2.94 41.15 -8.92
N ARG A 307 2.95 42.45 -8.62
CA ARG A 307 1.94 43.10 -7.77
C ARG A 307 0.56 42.70 -8.29
N SER A 308 -0.07 41.72 -7.65
CA SER A 308 -1.37 41.22 -8.08
C SER A 308 -2.44 42.19 -7.62
N ASP A 309 -3.28 42.65 -8.54
CA ASP A 309 -4.56 43.33 -8.26
C ASP A 309 -5.61 42.29 -7.78
N ALA A 310 -5.18 41.27 -7.02
CA ALA A 310 -5.97 40.10 -6.64
C ALA A 310 -7.24 40.50 -5.90
N ASP A 311 -7.20 41.58 -5.10
CA ASP A 311 -8.38 42.07 -4.38
C ASP A 311 -9.50 42.50 -5.35
N LYS A 312 -9.17 43.15 -6.47
CA LYS A 312 -10.16 43.52 -7.49
C LYS A 312 -10.70 42.30 -8.25
N GLU A 313 -9.84 41.32 -8.51
CA GLU A 313 -10.25 40.07 -9.15
C GLU A 313 -11.18 39.27 -8.22
N ILE A 314 -10.90 39.24 -6.91
CA ILE A 314 -11.76 38.63 -5.90
C ILE A 314 -13.09 39.38 -5.82
N GLU A 315 -13.10 40.73 -5.81
CA GLU A 315 -14.35 41.49 -5.84
C GLU A 315 -15.20 41.19 -7.09
N ALA A 316 -14.56 40.96 -8.23
CA ALA A 316 -15.25 40.57 -9.46
C ALA A 316 -15.85 39.16 -9.34
N TYR A 317 -15.13 38.22 -8.74
CA TYR A 317 -15.61 36.88 -8.42
C TYR A 317 -16.83 36.93 -7.48
N GLU A 318 -16.74 37.68 -6.38
CA GLU A 318 -17.83 37.89 -5.41
C GLU A 318 -19.11 38.42 -6.09
N LYS A 319 -18.97 39.42 -6.97
CA LYS A 319 -20.08 40.00 -7.73
C LYS A 319 -20.71 39.00 -8.70
N THR A 320 -19.89 38.22 -9.40
CA THR A 320 -20.33 37.26 -10.41
C THR A 320 -21.11 36.11 -9.78
N HIS A 321 -20.58 35.54 -8.70
CA HIS A 321 -21.17 34.39 -8.00
C HIS A 321 -22.17 34.77 -6.90
N ARG A 322 -22.33 36.08 -6.62
CA ARG A 322 -23.22 36.61 -5.57
C ARG A 322 -22.92 36.02 -4.19
N ILE A 323 -21.63 35.86 -3.90
CA ILE A 323 -21.12 35.42 -2.61
C ILE A 323 -20.24 36.51 -2.00
N THR A 324 -19.95 36.39 -0.71
CA THR A 324 -18.99 37.27 -0.03
C THR A 324 -17.99 36.40 0.69
N LEU A 325 -16.72 36.55 0.33
CA LEU A 325 -15.62 35.87 0.98
C LEU A 325 -15.20 36.69 2.21
N ASP A 326 -14.90 36.00 3.29
CA ASP A 326 -14.36 36.64 4.49
C ASP A 326 -12.88 37.02 4.32
N ASP A 327 -12.35 37.77 5.30
CA ASP A 327 -10.97 38.27 5.27
C ASP A 327 -9.93 37.15 5.20
N LYS A 328 -10.17 36.00 5.87
CA LYS A 328 -9.29 34.82 5.84
C LYS A 328 -9.40 34.06 4.53
N GLN A 329 -10.57 33.95 3.93
CA GLN A 329 -10.75 33.39 2.59
C GLN A 329 -10.05 34.26 1.53
N LYS A 330 -10.15 35.59 1.64
CA LYS A 330 -9.43 36.55 0.78
C LYS A 330 -7.92 36.45 0.96
N GLU A 331 -7.45 36.38 2.20
CA GLU A 331 -6.04 36.13 2.54
C GLU A 331 -5.55 34.83 1.88
N ALA A 332 -6.31 33.73 2.01
CA ALA A 332 -5.95 32.44 1.43
C ALA A 332 -5.76 32.51 -0.10
N VAL A 333 -6.68 33.16 -0.81
CA VAL A 333 -6.60 33.35 -2.27
C VAL A 333 -5.38 34.18 -2.64
N ASN A 334 -5.17 35.31 -1.96
CA ASN A 334 -4.05 36.21 -2.24
C ASN A 334 -2.70 35.54 -1.96
N THR A 335 -2.55 34.89 -0.80
CA THR A 335 -1.35 34.15 -0.41
C THR A 335 -1.03 33.01 -1.39
N ALA A 336 -2.04 32.27 -1.85
CA ALA A 336 -1.86 31.20 -2.84
C ALA A 336 -1.39 31.71 -4.20
N LEU A 337 -1.82 32.90 -4.64
CA LEU A 337 -1.38 33.50 -5.90
C LEU A 337 -0.01 34.18 -5.80
N THR A 338 0.42 34.59 -4.61
CA THR A 338 1.67 35.34 -4.42
C THR A 338 2.83 34.46 -3.95
N SER A 339 2.56 33.43 -3.15
CA SER A 339 3.58 32.53 -2.59
C SER A 339 3.92 31.38 -3.55
N GLY A 340 5.11 30.80 -3.40
CA GLY A 340 5.52 29.59 -4.15
C GLY A 340 4.93 28.32 -3.56
N VAL A 341 4.80 28.28 -2.24
CA VAL A 341 4.05 27.26 -1.51
C VAL A 341 3.11 27.98 -0.54
N SER A 342 1.88 27.52 -0.41
CA SER A 342 0.96 27.97 0.63
C SER A 342 0.15 26.80 1.18
N VAL A 343 -0.32 26.95 2.42
CA VAL A 343 -1.19 25.97 3.08
C VAL A 343 -2.51 26.63 3.43
N ILE A 344 -3.61 25.99 3.04
CA ILE A 344 -4.97 26.37 3.43
C ILE A 344 -5.52 25.25 4.29
N THR A 345 -5.72 25.51 5.58
CA THR A 345 -6.21 24.52 6.54
C THR A 345 -7.50 24.97 7.19
N GLY A 346 -8.45 24.04 7.33
CA GLY A 346 -9.71 24.31 8.00
C GLY A 346 -10.60 23.08 8.08
N GLY A 347 -11.53 23.11 9.02
CA GLY A 347 -12.50 22.03 9.24
C GLY A 347 -13.54 21.90 8.11
N PRO A 348 -14.51 20.99 8.24
CA PRO A 348 -15.64 20.93 7.32
C PRO A 348 -16.47 22.23 7.38
N GLY A 349 -17.01 22.65 6.23
CA GLY A 349 -17.92 23.80 6.17
C GLY A 349 -17.25 25.18 6.22
N THR A 350 -15.91 25.25 6.20
CA THR A 350 -15.16 26.52 6.22
C THR A 350 -14.96 27.17 4.84
N GLY A 351 -15.52 26.59 3.78
CA GLY A 351 -15.46 27.15 2.43
C GLY A 351 -14.19 26.83 1.63
N LYS A 352 -13.39 25.82 2.01
CA LYS A 352 -12.18 25.39 1.27
C LYS A 352 -12.43 25.24 -0.24
N THR A 353 -13.52 24.59 -0.63
CA THR A 353 -13.82 24.36 -2.05
C THR A 353 -14.16 25.66 -2.79
N THR A 354 -14.86 26.59 -2.14
CA THR A 354 -15.14 27.93 -2.69
C THR A 354 -13.84 28.72 -2.93
N ILE A 355 -12.83 28.55 -2.06
CA ILE A 355 -11.50 29.14 -2.27
C ILE A 355 -10.81 28.51 -3.48
N ILE A 356 -10.90 27.19 -3.65
CA ILE A 356 -10.33 26.50 -4.81
C ILE A 356 -11.00 26.99 -6.10
N GLU A 357 -12.33 27.10 -6.13
CA GLU A 357 -13.08 27.63 -7.29
C GLU A 357 -12.64 29.05 -7.64
N CYS A 358 -12.57 29.95 -6.64
CA CYS A 358 -12.07 31.31 -6.80
C CYS A 358 -10.64 31.31 -7.38
N LEU A 359 -9.73 30.53 -6.80
CA LEU A 359 -8.35 30.41 -7.29
C LEU A 359 -8.29 29.95 -8.73
N MET A 360 -9.11 28.99 -9.12
CA MET A 360 -9.14 28.46 -10.48
C MET A 360 -9.72 29.46 -11.49
N GLU A 361 -10.68 30.30 -11.12
CA GLU A 361 -11.19 31.35 -11.99
C GLU A 361 -10.17 32.47 -12.18
N LEU A 362 -9.50 32.88 -11.11
CA LEU A 362 -8.43 33.88 -11.15
C LEU A 362 -7.22 33.39 -11.94
N ALA A 363 -6.85 32.12 -11.79
CA ALA A 363 -5.76 31.52 -12.55
C ALA A 363 -6.05 31.46 -14.05
N ASP A 364 -7.30 31.14 -14.44
CA ASP A 364 -7.73 31.19 -15.85
C ASP A 364 -7.67 32.61 -16.42
N ALA A 365 -8.12 33.61 -15.65
CA ALA A 365 -8.03 35.02 -16.04
C ALA A 365 -6.57 35.45 -16.30
N ARG A 366 -5.63 34.84 -15.58
CA ARG A 366 -4.17 35.02 -15.75
C ARG A 366 -3.53 34.07 -16.76
N LYS A 367 -4.31 33.21 -17.42
CA LYS A 367 -3.86 32.19 -18.39
C LYS A 367 -2.80 31.24 -17.82
N MET A 368 -2.91 30.89 -16.54
CA MET A 368 -2.03 29.94 -15.87
C MET A 368 -2.48 28.51 -16.18
N GLU A 369 -1.54 27.61 -16.49
CA GLU A 369 -1.87 26.19 -16.56
C GLU A 369 -2.07 25.65 -15.13
N CYS A 370 -3.24 25.08 -14.87
CA CYS A 370 -3.60 24.58 -13.54
C CYS A 370 -3.65 23.05 -13.50
N ALA A 371 -3.15 22.46 -12.42
CA ALA A 371 -3.33 21.05 -12.11
C ALA A 371 -4.07 20.89 -10.76
N LEU A 372 -5.19 20.20 -10.78
CA LEU A 372 -5.95 19.81 -9.59
C LEU A 372 -5.67 18.35 -9.27
N CYS A 373 -5.23 18.05 -8.05
CA CYS A 373 -5.03 16.68 -7.63
C CYS A 373 -5.36 16.43 -6.16
N ALA A 374 -5.52 15.14 -5.83
CA ALA A 374 -5.69 14.67 -4.46
C ALA A 374 -5.00 13.31 -4.27
N PRO A 375 -4.69 12.88 -3.02
CA PRO A 375 -4.03 11.60 -2.77
C PRO A 375 -4.85 10.37 -3.16
N THR A 376 -6.19 10.46 -3.12
CA THR A 376 -7.11 9.33 -3.40
C THR A 376 -8.01 9.61 -4.59
N GLY A 377 -8.47 8.53 -5.26
CA GLY A 377 -9.39 8.63 -6.41
C GLY A 377 -10.69 9.32 -6.05
N ARG A 378 -11.21 9.04 -4.86
CA ARG A 378 -12.45 9.64 -4.33
C ARG A 378 -12.33 11.14 -4.10
N ALA A 379 -11.27 11.57 -3.42
CA ALA A 379 -11.02 12.99 -3.20
C ALA A 379 -10.84 13.73 -4.54
N ALA A 380 -10.11 13.13 -5.49
CA ALA A 380 -9.95 13.70 -6.83
C ALA A 380 -11.27 13.80 -7.59
N LYS A 381 -12.13 12.77 -7.54
CA LYS A 381 -13.46 12.78 -8.17
C LYS A 381 -14.34 13.88 -7.59
N ARG A 382 -14.38 13.98 -6.25
CA ARG A 382 -15.15 15.03 -5.56
C ARG A 382 -14.65 16.43 -5.94
N LEU A 383 -13.33 16.61 -5.96
CA LEU A 383 -12.70 17.86 -6.37
C LEU A 383 -13.11 18.22 -7.80
N ALA A 384 -13.15 17.24 -8.72
CA ALA A 384 -13.63 17.44 -10.08
C ALA A 384 -15.12 17.81 -10.16
N GLU A 385 -15.97 17.10 -9.42
CA GLU A 385 -17.42 17.36 -9.38
C GLU A 385 -17.76 18.75 -8.84
N THR A 386 -17.04 19.18 -7.79
CA THR A 386 -17.33 20.47 -7.15
C THR A 386 -16.78 21.64 -7.96
N THR A 387 -15.54 21.52 -8.47
CA THR A 387 -14.91 22.59 -9.24
C THR A 387 -15.35 22.64 -10.72
N GLY A 388 -16.02 21.58 -11.21
CA GLY A 388 -16.36 21.44 -12.63
C GLY A 388 -15.14 21.26 -13.56
N ARG A 389 -13.97 20.92 -12.99
CA ARG A 389 -12.68 20.82 -13.71
C ARG A 389 -12.10 19.42 -13.65
N ASN A 390 -11.17 19.12 -14.54
CA ASN A 390 -10.47 17.85 -14.49
C ASN A 390 -9.55 17.80 -13.26
N ALA A 391 -9.84 16.92 -12.32
CA ALA A 391 -9.00 16.60 -11.18
C ALA A 391 -8.68 15.11 -11.15
N GLN A 392 -7.47 14.76 -10.74
CA GLN A 392 -6.97 13.40 -10.79
C GLN A 392 -6.15 13.04 -9.55
N THR A 393 -5.84 11.76 -9.35
CA THR A 393 -4.94 11.38 -8.25
C THR A 393 -3.54 11.90 -8.48
N ILE A 394 -2.77 12.14 -7.41
CA ILE A 394 -1.35 12.49 -7.53
C ILE A 394 -0.60 11.45 -8.38
N HIS A 395 -0.86 10.16 -8.16
CA HIS A 395 -0.29 9.05 -8.92
C HIS A 395 -0.54 9.16 -10.43
N ARG A 396 -1.77 9.51 -10.84
CA ARG A 396 -2.12 9.69 -12.25
C ARG A 396 -1.51 10.96 -12.83
N LEU A 397 -1.50 12.06 -12.07
CA LEU A 397 -0.88 13.32 -12.47
C LEU A 397 0.61 13.15 -12.81
N ILE A 398 1.34 12.39 -11.99
CA ILE A 398 2.78 12.14 -12.21
C ILE A 398 3.07 10.96 -13.14
N GLY A 399 2.04 10.27 -13.64
CA GLY A 399 2.16 9.11 -14.52
C GLY A 399 2.95 7.96 -13.90
N MET A 400 2.51 7.49 -12.73
CA MET A 400 3.08 6.31 -12.06
C MET A 400 2.82 5.04 -12.87
N ASP A 401 3.87 4.23 -13.04
CA ASP A 401 3.85 2.90 -13.65
C ASP A 401 4.52 1.91 -12.70
N ILE A 402 3.93 0.73 -12.51
CA ILE A 402 4.37 -0.32 -11.59
C ILE A 402 4.69 -1.64 -12.34
N SER A 403 4.56 -1.67 -13.67
CA SER A 403 4.77 -2.87 -14.49
C SER A 403 6.14 -3.53 -14.28
N SER A 404 7.17 -2.74 -13.92
CA SER A 404 8.53 -3.22 -13.64
C SER A 404 8.76 -3.74 -12.21
N GLY A 405 7.72 -3.81 -11.37
CA GLY A 405 7.80 -4.17 -9.95
C GLY A 405 8.27 -3.04 -9.03
N ARG A 406 8.81 -1.94 -9.58
CA ARG A 406 9.12 -0.70 -8.85
C ARG A 406 8.35 0.48 -9.44
N PRO A 407 7.91 1.44 -8.61
CA PRO A 407 7.20 2.62 -9.09
C PRO A 407 8.13 3.52 -9.90
N VAL A 408 7.81 3.67 -11.19
CA VAL A 408 8.45 4.62 -12.10
C VAL A 408 7.51 5.78 -12.34
N TYR A 409 7.99 7.01 -12.18
CA TYR A 409 7.19 8.22 -12.37
C TYR A 409 7.60 8.92 -13.66
N ARG A 410 6.66 9.03 -14.61
CA ARG A 410 6.88 9.71 -15.90
C ARG A 410 7.20 11.19 -15.71
N MET A 411 6.54 11.85 -14.77
CA MET A 411 6.82 13.23 -14.41
C MET A 411 7.80 13.27 -13.24
N ASN A 412 8.88 14.02 -13.39
CA ASN A 412 9.99 14.10 -12.44
C ASN A 412 10.83 15.36 -12.69
N GLU A 413 12.01 15.46 -12.08
CA GLU A 413 12.85 16.67 -12.17
C GLU A 413 13.35 16.95 -13.60
N SER A 414 13.55 15.91 -14.40
CA SER A 414 13.99 16.00 -15.79
C SER A 414 12.83 16.22 -16.76
N ASN A 415 11.62 15.84 -16.36
CA ASN A 415 10.39 16.00 -17.13
C ASN A 415 9.28 16.54 -16.21
N PRO A 416 9.28 17.84 -15.88
CA PRO A 416 8.36 18.39 -14.89
C PRO A 416 6.97 18.62 -15.47
N LEU A 417 5.98 18.82 -14.59
CA LEU A 417 4.62 19.19 -14.95
C LEU A 417 4.60 20.54 -15.67
N SER A 418 3.73 20.67 -16.69
CA SER A 418 3.54 21.92 -17.42
C SER A 418 2.76 22.98 -16.61
N ALA A 419 2.10 22.59 -15.53
CA ALA A 419 1.29 23.46 -14.69
C ALA A 419 2.10 24.58 -14.00
N ASP A 420 1.54 25.78 -13.97
CA ASP A 420 2.01 26.95 -13.22
C ASP A 420 1.42 27.01 -11.81
N LEU A 421 0.20 26.49 -11.62
CA LEU A 421 -0.48 26.38 -10.33
C LEU A 421 -0.93 24.95 -10.09
N ILE A 422 -0.51 24.37 -8.96
CA ILE A 422 -0.84 23.01 -8.56
C ILE A 422 -1.58 23.08 -7.24
N VAL A 423 -2.83 22.63 -7.23
CA VAL A 423 -3.65 22.55 -6.00
C VAL A 423 -3.75 21.08 -5.59
N VAL A 424 -3.33 20.79 -4.37
CA VAL A 424 -3.41 19.46 -3.77
C VAL A 424 -4.45 19.48 -2.66
N ASP A 425 -5.62 18.90 -2.90
CA ASP A 425 -6.67 18.77 -1.89
C ASP A 425 -6.50 17.50 -1.05
N GLU A 426 -7.05 17.49 0.17
CA GLU A 426 -6.92 16.43 1.17
C GLU A 426 -5.46 16.02 1.44
N ILE A 427 -4.55 17.00 1.50
CA ILE A 427 -3.10 16.77 1.70
C ILE A 427 -2.76 16.04 3.02
N SER A 428 -3.66 16.06 4.01
CA SER A 428 -3.54 15.27 5.24
C SER A 428 -3.41 13.76 4.99
N MET A 429 -3.89 13.29 3.83
CA MET A 429 -3.81 11.89 3.40
C MET A 429 -2.52 11.54 2.64
N ALA A 430 -1.70 12.53 2.26
CA ALA A 430 -0.47 12.28 1.51
C ALA A 430 0.65 11.75 2.42
N ASP A 431 1.27 10.66 2.01
CA ASP A 431 2.48 10.14 2.65
C ASP A 431 3.76 10.79 2.10
N VAL A 432 4.89 10.50 2.75
CA VAL A 432 6.19 11.06 2.39
C VAL A 432 6.63 10.68 0.97
N TYR A 433 6.28 9.49 0.49
CA TYR A 433 6.77 9.00 -0.79
C TYR A 433 6.03 9.68 -1.95
N ILE A 434 4.70 9.71 -1.90
CA ILE A 434 3.90 10.32 -2.96
C ILE A 434 4.08 11.83 -3.00
N PHE A 435 4.25 12.47 -1.84
CA PHE A 435 4.51 13.90 -1.77
C PHE A 435 5.90 14.25 -2.31
N ASN A 436 6.92 13.46 -2.00
CA ASN A 436 8.25 13.61 -2.59
C ASN A 436 8.22 13.45 -4.12
N ALA A 437 7.51 12.44 -4.62
CA ALA A 437 7.35 12.21 -6.05
C ALA A 437 6.65 13.40 -6.75
N LEU A 438 5.60 13.95 -6.14
CA LEU A 438 4.93 15.16 -6.62
C LEU A 438 5.91 16.33 -6.69
N LEU A 439 6.59 16.68 -5.60
CA LEU A 439 7.49 17.85 -5.55
C LEU A 439 8.67 17.73 -6.52
N LYS A 440 9.15 16.52 -6.82
CA LYS A 440 10.16 16.30 -7.86
C LYS A 440 9.63 16.68 -9.25
N ALA A 441 8.34 16.51 -9.50
CA ALA A 441 7.70 16.87 -10.76
C ALA A 441 7.32 18.36 -10.84
N VAL A 442 7.42 19.14 -9.76
CA VAL A 442 7.07 20.56 -9.74
C VAL A 442 8.20 21.42 -10.32
N ARG A 443 7.88 22.31 -11.26
CA ARG A 443 8.84 23.30 -11.79
C ARG A 443 9.22 24.30 -10.70
N PRO A 444 10.48 24.78 -10.63
CA PRO A 444 10.89 25.74 -9.61
C PRO A 444 10.10 27.07 -9.57
N SER A 445 9.47 27.46 -10.67
CA SER A 445 8.64 28.68 -10.79
C SER A 445 7.15 28.44 -10.53
N ALA A 446 6.72 27.19 -10.40
CA ALA A 446 5.33 26.85 -10.19
C ALA A 446 4.91 27.12 -8.74
N LYS A 447 3.61 27.32 -8.55
CA LYS A 447 2.97 27.53 -7.26
C LYS A 447 2.29 26.26 -6.79
N VAL A 448 2.45 25.92 -5.51
CA VAL A 448 1.85 24.74 -4.90
C VAL A 448 0.96 25.17 -3.74
N VAL A 449 -0.34 24.91 -3.86
CA VAL A 449 -1.34 25.20 -2.83
C VAL A 449 -1.75 23.88 -2.19
N LEU A 450 -1.42 23.72 -0.91
CA LEU A 450 -1.75 22.54 -0.14
C LEU A 450 -3.03 22.81 0.65
N VAL A 451 -4.09 22.07 0.34
CA VAL A 451 -5.40 22.21 0.97
C VAL A 451 -5.70 20.95 1.79
N GLY A 452 -6.08 21.12 3.05
CA GLY A 452 -6.42 19.98 3.90
C GLY A 452 -6.98 20.38 5.26
N ASP A 453 -7.20 19.39 6.11
CA ASP A 453 -7.66 19.58 7.48
C ASP A 453 -6.61 18.99 8.44
N LYS A 454 -5.99 19.86 9.25
CA LYS A 454 -4.96 19.47 10.21
C LYS A 454 -5.48 18.55 11.32
N ASP A 455 -6.80 18.53 11.55
CA ASP A 455 -7.44 17.81 12.64
C ASP A 455 -8.03 16.45 12.17
N GLN A 456 -7.99 16.16 10.86
CA GLN A 456 -8.29 14.83 10.33
C GLN A 456 -7.19 13.81 10.66
N LEU A 457 -7.50 12.53 10.42
CA LEU A 457 -6.51 11.45 10.51
C LEU A 457 -5.37 11.66 9.49
N PRO A 458 -4.10 11.40 9.86
CA PRO A 458 -2.98 11.48 8.94
C PRO A 458 -3.00 10.33 7.91
N SER A 459 -2.08 10.37 6.93
CA SER A 459 -1.89 9.34 5.90
C SER A 459 -1.72 7.94 6.47
N VAL A 460 -2.09 6.87 5.77
CA VAL A 460 -1.89 5.51 6.29
C VAL A 460 -0.41 5.10 6.26
N SER A 461 0.29 5.44 5.18
CA SER A 461 1.73 5.17 5.04
C SER A 461 2.60 6.16 5.84
N PRO A 462 3.92 5.89 5.98
CA PRO A 462 4.86 6.75 6.71
C PRO A 462 4.84 8.25 6.34
N GLY A 463 5.00 9.08 7.37
CA GLY A 463 5.20 10.52 7.26
C GLY A 463 4.05 11.35 7.84
N ASN A 464 4.30 12.64 8.04
CA ASN A 464 3.32 13.57 8.61
C ASN A 464 3.33 14.92 7.89
N VAL A 465 3.27 14.86 6.56
CA VAL A 465 3.59 15.96 5.63
C VAL A 465 2.92 17.28 6.01
N LEU A 466 1.58 17.32 6.12
CA LEU A 466 0.86 18.56 6.40
C LEU A 466 1.27 19.17 7.74
N ALA A 467 1.31 18.36 8.80
CA ALA A 467 1.64 18.85 10.14
C ALA A 467 3.08 19.34 10.24
N ASP A 468 4.04 18.65 9.59
CA ASP A 468 5.45 19.03 9.60
C ASP A 468 5.71 20.31 8.78
N ILE A 469 4.99 20.52 7.68
CA ILE A 469 5.03 21.77 6.92
C ILE A 469 4.48 22.93 7.75
N ILE A 470 3.33 22.73 8.42
CA ILE A 470 2.76 23.76 9.30
C ILE A 470 3.71 24.08 10.46
N ALA A 471 4.26 23.05 11.13
CA ALA A 471 5.12 23.21 12.30
C ALA A 471 6.53 23.75 11.99
N SER A 472 6.97 23.67 10.73
CA SER A 472 8.26 24.23 10.29
C SER A 472 8.17 25.67 9.83
N GLU A 473 6.96 26.23 9.70
CA GLU A 473 6.70 27.61 9.27
C GLU A 473 7.32 27.97 7.90
N ILE A 474 7.66 26.96 7.08
CA ILE A 474 8.28 27.17 5.78
C ILE A 474 7.36 27.86 4.77
N ALA A 475 6.06 27.60 4.87
CA ALA A 475 5.05 28.14 3.98
C ALA A 475 4.02 28.93 4.80
N PRO A 476 3.49 30.04 4.27
CA PRO A 476 2.39 30.74 4.90
C PRO A 476 1.16 29.82 5.02
N VAL A 477 0.56 29.82 6.19
CA VAL A 477 -0.59 28.98 6.54
C VAL A 477 -1.79 29.87 6.83
N THR A 478 -2.87 29.70 6.06
CA THR A 478 -4.14 30.34 6.34
C THR A 478 -5.08 29.38 7.04
N TYR A 479 -5.50 29.74 8.26
CA TYR A 479 -6.44 28.98 9.07
C TYR A 479 -7.86 29.51 8.85
N LEU A 480 -8.73 28.68 8.28
CA LEU A 480 -10.14 28.98 8.10
C LEU A 480 -10.91 28.54 9.35
N THR A 481 -11.42 29.51 10.09
CA THR A 481 -12.15 29.27 11.36
C THR A 481 -13.65 29.50 11.23
N GLU A 482 -14.07 30.37 10.31
CA GLU A 482 -15.46 30.73 10.12
C GLU A 482 -16.22 29.66 9.32
N ILE A 483 -17.50 29.47 9.66
CA ILE A 483 -18.33 28.38 9.17
C ILE A 483 -19.46 28.95 8.33
N TYR A 484 -19.51 28.57 7.05
CA TYR A 484 -20.43 29.16 6.06
C TYR A 484 -21.54 28.22 5.60
N ARG A 485 -21.71 27.09 6.29
CA ARG A 485 -22.80 26.16 5.99
C ARG A 485 -24.14 26.82 6.34
N GLN A 486 -25.16 26.63 5.49
CA GLN A 486 -26.50 27.22 5.66
C GLN A 486 -27.15 26.91 7.03
N ASP A 487 -26.66 25.88 7.73
CA ASP A 487 -27.02 25.52 9.10
C ASP A 487 -25.85 25.79 10.07
N ALA A 488 -25.56 27.04 10.42
CA ALA A 488 -24.66 27.35 11.55
C ALA A 488 -25.17 26.77 12.90
N ALA A 489 -26.42 26.30 12.94
CA ALA A 489 -27.03 25.54 14.04
C ALA A 489 -26.83 24.02 13.95
N SER A 490 -26.15 23.50 12.91
CA SER A 490 -25.89 22.07 12.72
C SER A 490 -25.05 21.52 13.88
N LEU A 491 -25.61 20.56 14.62
CA LEU A 491 -24.85 19.93 15.70
C LEU A 491 -23.71 19.07 15.17
N ILE A 492 -23.74 18.62 13.90
CA ILE A 492 -22.58 17.93 13.30
C ILE A 492 -21.35 18.82 13.36
N VAL A 493 -21.49 20.08 12.92
CA VAL A 493 -20.38 21.02 12.87
C VAL A 493 -19.98 21.47 14.28
N VAL A 494 -20.95 21.87 15.11
CA VAL A 494 -20.69 22.27 16.50
C VAL A 494 -19.98 21.13 17.27
N ASN A 495 -20.46 19.90 17.13
CA ASN A 495 -19.84 18.75 17.78
C ASN A 495 -18.46 18.42 17.22
N ALA A 496 -18.21 18.61 15.93
CA ALA A 496 -16.87 18.45 15.36
C ALA A 496 -15.87 19.40 16.02
N HIS A 497 -16.23 20.67 16.22
CA HIS A 497 -15.40 21.65 16.95
C HIS A 497 -15.20 21.25 18.41
N LEU A 498 -16.28 20.87 19.12
CA LEU A 498 -16.18 20.42 20.51
C LEU A 498 -15.23 19.22 20.64
N ILE A 499 -15.38 18.22 19.78
CA ILE A 499 -14.50 17.04 19.75
C ILE A 499 -13.04 17.47 19.54
N ASN A 500 -12.78 18.35 18.57
CA ASN A 500 -11.44 18.85 18.27
C ASN A 500 -10.80 19.60 19.46
N GLU A 501 -11.60 20.39 20.18
CA GLU A 501 -11.19 21.09 21.41
C GLU A 501 -11.05 20.16 22.62
N GLY A 502 -11.33 18.86 22.48
CA GLY A 502 -11.33 17.92 23.60
C GLY A 502 -12.50 18.08 24.56
N LYS A 503 -13.58 18.72 24.11
CA LYS A 503 -14.85 18.90 24.82
C LYS A 503 -15.87 17.86 24.36
N MET A 504 -16.72 17.43 25.29
CA MET A 504 -17.75 16.43 25.00
C MET A 504 -18.75 17.00 23.97
N PRO A 505 -19.10 16.25 22.91
CA PRO A 505 -20.15 16.67 21.98
C PRO A 505 -21.51 16.72 22.67
N ILE A 506 -22.39 17.59 22.17
CA ILE A 506 -23.77 17.71 22.61
C ILE A 506 -24.57 16.52 22.06
N ILE A 507 -24.93 15.59 22.95
CA ILE A 507 -25.60 14.31 22.62
C ILE A 507 -27.07 14.24 23.08
N ARG A 508 -27.71 15.39 23.30
CA ARG A 508 -29.04 15.49 23.93
C ARG A 508 -30.23 15.08 23.03
N ASN A 509 -29.98 14.56 21.83
CA ASN A 509 -31.01 14.17 20.83
C ASN A 509 -32.08 15.24 20.55
N SER A 510 -31.75 16.51 20.79
CA SER A 510 -32.63 17.65 20.57
C SER A 510 -32.41 18.32 19.22
N SER A 511 -31.51 17.78 18.39
CA SER A 511 -31.14 18.32 17.09
C SER A 511 -31.83 17.58 15.95
N LYS A 512 -31.69 18.12 14.74
CA LYS A 512 -32.24 17.51 13.53
C LYS A 512 -31.22 16.62 12.79
N ASP A 513 -29.95 16.75 13.12
CA ASP A 513 -28.82 16.24 12.33
C ASP A 513 -27.80 15.42 13.14
N PHE A 514 -27.85 15.45 14.48
CA PHE A 514 -26.93 14.69 15.34
C PHE A 514 -27.66 13.96 16.47
N PHE A 515 -27.52 12.63 16.47
CA PHE A 515 -28.18 11.74 17.41
C PHE A 515 -27.18 10.81 18.10
N PHE A 516 -27.52 10.40 19.32
CA PHE A 516 -26.79 9.43 20.13
C PHE A 516 -27.76 8.35 20.61
N ASP A 517 -27.44 7.10 20.28
CA ASP A 517 -28.16 5.91 20.71
C ASP A 517 -27.31 5.14 21.75
N ASN A 518 -27.71 5.24 23.01
CA ASN A 518 -26.92 4.71 24.13
C ASN A 518 -27.08 3.19 24.26
N LYS A 519 -26.02 2.45 23.98
CA LYS A 519 -25.97 0.99 24.02
C LYS A 519 -24.73 0.51 24.76
N GLN A 520 -24.92 -0.37 25.75
CA GLN A 520 -23.86 -0.88 26.60
C GLN A 520 -23.24 -2.16 26.04
N ALA A 521 -24.08 -3.10 25.59
CA ALA A 521 -23.63 -4.38 25.05
C ALA A 521 -23.25 -4.26 23.57
N PRO A 522 -22.11 -4.85 23.12
CA PRO A 522 -21.72 -4.87 21.71
C PRO A 522 -22.81 -5.42 20.77
N GLU A 523 -23.55 -6.43 21.23
CA GLU A 523 -24.61 -7.08 20.44
C GLU A 523 -25.78 -6.10 20.19
N ASP A 524 -26.11 -5.28 21.18
CA ASP A 524 -27.12 -4.24 21.06
C ASP A 524 -26.66 -3.12 20.13
N VAL A 525 -25.36 -2.78 20.13
CA VAL A 525 -24.79 -1.80 19.17
C VAL A 525 -24.99 -2.28 17.74
N VAL A 526 -24.67 -3.54 17.45
CA VAL A 526 -24.84 -4.12 16.11
C VAL A 526 -26.32 -4.15 15.73
N LYS A 527 -27.20 -4.65 16.61
CA LYS A 527 -28.64 -4.74 16.37
C LYS A 527 -29.28 -3.39 16.08
N ASP A 528 -29.00 -2.38 16.89
CA ASP A 528 -29.54 -1.03 16.68
C ASP A 528 -28.94 -0.36 15.45
N THR A 529 -27.67 -0.60 15.15
CA THR A 529 -27.05 -0.11 13.90
C THR A 529 -27.79 -0.66 12.68
N VAL A 530 -28.07 -1.97 12.65
CA VAL A 530 -28.86 -2.59 11.57
C VAL A 530 -30.25 -1.95 11.49
N SER A 531 -30.96 -1.84 12.62
CA SER A 531 -32.30 -1.23 12.67
C SER A 531 -32.32 0.24 12.24
N LEU A 532 -31.28 1.00 12.55
CA LEU A 532 -31.12 2.40 12.14
C LEU A 532 -31.03 2.52 10.62
N VAL A 533 -30.20 1.67 10.01
CA VAL A 533 -29.95 1.68 8.56
C VAL A 533 -31.14 1.15 7.77
N THR A 534 -31.77 0.07 8.23
CA THR A 534 -32.83 -0.62 7.47
C THR A 534 -34.20 0.02 7.64
N GLU A 535 -34.48 0.62 8.80
CA GLU A 535 -35.83 1.06 9.14
C GLU A 535 -35.92 2.47 9.71
N ARG A 536 -35.24 2.77 10.82
CA ARG A 536 -35.52 4.00 11.60
C ARG A 536 -35.16 5.26 10.82
N LEU A 537 -33.95 5.33 10.24
CA LEU A 537 -33.51 6.50 9.49
C LEU A 537 -34.22 6.64 8.14
N PRO A 538 -34.37 5.56 7.32
CA PRO A 538 -35.16 5.66 6.09
C PRO A 538 -36.60 6.14 6.32
N LYS A 539 -37.28 5.64 7.37
CA LYS A 539 -38.66 6.04 7.69
C LYS A 539 -38.76 7.49 8.18
N TYR A 540 -37.84 7.94 9.03
CA TYR A 540 -37.91 9.26 9.66
C TYR A 540 -37.43 10.40 8.74
N PHE A 541 -36.39 10.15 7.94
CA PHE A 541 -35.78 11.17 7.07
C PHE A 541 -36.11 11.01 5.59
N HIS A 542 -36.85 9.96 5.21
CA HIS A 542 -37.21 9.67 3.82
C HIS A 542 -35.98 9.52 2.89
N ILE A 543 -34.93 8.88 3.40
CA ILE A 543 -33.68 8.59 2.66
C ILE A 543 -33.59 7.11 2.32
N SER A 544 -32.80 6.77 1.29
CA SER A 544 -32.53 5.37 0.95
C SER A 544 -31.55 4.76 1.96
N PRO A 545 -31.66 3.47 2.32
CA PRO A 545 -30.60 2.76 3.03
C PRO A 545 -29.22 2.87 2.33
N ALA A 546 -29.20 3.04 1.01
CA ALA A 546 -27.96 3.24 0.25
C ALA A 546 -27.27 4.59 0.57
N ASP A 547 -28.02 5.59 1.01
CA ASP A 547 -27.52 6.91 1.41
C ASP A 547 -26.91 6.91 2.82
N ILE A 548 -27.04 5.79 3.54
CA ILE A 548 -26.55 5.62 4.91
C ILE A 548 -25.26 4.81 4.88
N GLN A 549 -24.16 5.41 5.37
CA GLN A 549 -22.90 4.71 5.55
C GLN A 549 -22.70 4.33 7.02
N VAL A 550 -22.46 3.05 7.28
CA VAL A 550 -22.01 2.61 8.60
C VAL A 550 -20.49 2.73 8.68
N LEU A 551 -20.01 3.38 9.75
CA LEU A 551 -18.60 3.51 10.07
C LEU A 551 -18.29 2.77 11.38
N ALA A 552 -17.16 2.08 11.41
CA ALA A 552 -16.64 1.48 12.64
C ALA A 552 -15.13 1.76 12.79
N PRO A 553 -14.61 1.91 14.04
CA PRO A 553 -13.18 2.13 14.25
C PRO A 553 -12.31 0.92 13.88
N MET A 554 -12.83 -0.30 14.05
CA MET A 554 -12.08 -1.55 13.92
C MET A 554 -12.63 -2.45 12.81
N LYS A 555 -11.74 -3.18 12.12
CA LYS A 555 -12.16 -4.18 11.12
C LYS A 555 -12.79 -5.42 11.77
N LYS A 556 -12.13 -5.96 12.80
CA LYS A 556 -12.53 -7.15 13.55
C LYS A 556 -13.09 -6.80 14.93
N GLY A 557 -13.81 -7.73 15.54
CA GLY A 557 -14.36 -7.62 16.90
C GLY A 557 -15.88 -7.54 16.93
N ALA A 558 -16.44 -7.47 18.15
CA ALA A 558 -17.89 -7.56 18.40
C ALA A 558 -18.72 -6.39 17.82
N THR A 559 -18.09 -5.30 17.41
CA THR A 559 -18.71 -4.20 16.66
C THR A 559 -17.85 -3.83 15.43
N GLY A 560 -17.10 -4.78 14.90
CA GLY A 560 -16.19 -4.58 13.79
C GLY A 560 -16.90 -4.54 12.43
N VAL A 561 -16.24 -3.95 11.44
CA VAL A 561 -16.72 -3.87 10.05
C VAL A 561 -17.15 -5.23 9.50
N GLU A 562 -16.40 -6.31 9.75
CA GLU A 562 -16.70 -7.65 9.23
C GLU A 562 -18.07 -8.16 9.73
N LEU A 563 -18.34 -8.05 11.03
CA LEU A 563 -19.61 -8.47 11.63
C LEU A 563 -20.76 -7.55 11.19
N LEU A 564 -20.54 -6.23 11.15
CA LEU A 564 -21.55 -5.28 10.70
C LEU A 564 -21.94 -5.52 9.24
N ASN A 565 -20.99 -5.78 8.35
CA ASN A 565 -21.28 -6.12 6.96
C ASN A 565 -22.12 -7.40 6.85
N LEU A 566 -21.78 -8.44 7.61
CA LEU A 566 -22.55 -9.68 7.64
C LEU A 566 -24.01 -9.44 8.06
N GLU A 567 -24.23 -8.72 9.15
CA GLU A 567 -25.59 -8.47 9.67
C GLU A 567 -26.39 -7.49 8.79
N LEU A 568 -25.73 -6.48 8.21
CA LEU A 568 -26.35 -5.56 7.26
C LEU A 568 -26.71 -6.25 5.95
N GLN A 569 -25.85 -7.12 5.42
CA GLN A 569 -26.15 -7.91 4.22
C GLN A 569 -27.36 -8.81 4.46
N LYS A 570 -27.43 -9.51 5.61
CA LYS A 570 -28.61 -10.33 5.96
C LYS A 570 -29.91 -9.53 5.98
N ALA A 571 -29.86 -8.27 6.42
CA ALA A 571 -31.06 -7.44 6.55
C ALA A 571 -31.44 -6.70 5.25
N LEU A 572 -30.45 -6.24 4.48
CA LEU A 572 -30.66 -5.44 3.27
C LEU A 572 -30.70 -6.28 1.99
N ASN A 573 -29.98 -7.41 1.96
CA ASN A 573 -29.86 -8.29 0.80
C ASN A 573 -29.86 -9.78 1.19
N PRO A 574 -31.00 -10.32 1.69
CA PRO A 574 -31.07 -11.65 2.30
C PRO A 574 -30.89 -12.82 1.32
N ALA A 575 -31.22 -12.64 0.04
CA ALA A 575 -31.19 -13.69 -0.97
C ALA A 575 -30.89 -13.11 -2.36
N GLY A 576 -30.17 -13.88 -3.18
CA GLY A 576 -29.75 -13.48 -4.52
C GLY A 576 -28.89 -14.57 -5.16
N LYS A 577 -28.40 -14.33 -6.38
CA LYS A 577 -27.28 -15.10 -6.93
C LYS A 577 -26.06 -14.82 -6.05
N GLU A 578 -25.32 -15.86 -5.67
CA GLU A 578 -24.20 -15.70 -4.74
C GLU A 578 -22.94 -16.44 -5.17
N THR A 579 -21.79 -15.94 -4.71
CA THR A 579 -20.48 -16.58 -4.83
C THR A 579 -19.68 -16.37 -3.55
N VAL A 580 -18.76 -17.29 -3.24
CA VAL A 580 -17.92 -17.21 -2.04
C VAL A 580 -16.47 -17.00 -2.43
N VAL A 581 -15.87 -15.93 -1.92
CA VAL A 581 -14.48 -15.53 -2.20
C VAL A 581 -13.81 -15.22 -0.86
N GLY A 582 -12.68 -15.88 -0.58
CA GLY A 582 -11.93 -15.63 0.67
C GLY A 582 -12.72 -15.83 1.96
N GLY A 583 -13.79 -16.64 1.94
CA GLY A 583 -14.68 -16.85 3.08
C GLY A 583 -15.79 -15.79 3.25
N VAL A 584 -15.86 -14.80 2.35
CA VAL A 584 -16.94 -13.81 2.28
C VAL A 584 -17.95 -14.23 1.21
N THR A 585 -19.24 -14.16 1.53
CA THR A 585 -20.31 -14.41 0.55
C THR A 585 -20.72 -13.08 -0.10
N PHE A 586 -20.62 -13.01 -1.42
CA PHE A 586 -21.07 -11.90 -2.24
C PHE A 586 -22.36 -12.27 -2.96
N ARG A 587 -23.28 -11.31 -3.09
CA ARG A 587 -24.57 -11.45 -3.75
C ARG A 587 -24.79 -10.33 -4.76
N ASP A 588 -25.56 -10.61 -5.80
CA ASP A 588 -26.10 -9.53 -6.62
C ASP A 588 -26.93 -8.57 -5.76
N GLY A 589 -26.78 -7.27 -6.01
CA GLY A 589 -27.32 -6.20 -5.17
C GLY A 589 -26.43 -5.81 -3.98
N ASP A 590 -25.33 -6.51 -3.70
CA ASP A 590 -24.44 -6.12 -2.61
C ASP A 590 -23.70 -4.83 -2.91
N ARG A 591 -23.57 -3.99 -1.87
CA ARG A 591 -22.68 -2.84 -1.88
C ARG A 591 -21.26 -3.32 -1.61
N VAL A 592 -20.34 -3.05 -2.54
CA VAL A 592 -18.94 -3.48 -2.47
C VAL A 592 -17.97 -2.32 -2.64
N MET A 593 -16.74 -2.53 -2.19
CA MET A 593 -15.61 -1.62 -2.34
C MET A 593 -14.40 -2.36 -2.90
N HIS A 594 -13.73 -1.78 -3.89
CA HIS A 594 -12.43 -2.25 -4.36
C HIS A 594 -11.33 -1.82 -3.40
N THR A 595 -10.36 -2.69 -3.12
CA THR A 595 -9.45 -2.53 -1.96
C THR A 595 -7.98 -2.33 -2.31
N VAL A 596 -7.61 -2.50 -3.58
CA VAL A 596 -6.25 -2.33 -4.11
C VAL A 596 -6.34 -1.41 -5.32
N ASN A 597 -5.26 -0.76 -5.73
CA ASN A 597 -5.25 -0.06 -7.02
C ASN A 597 -4.88 -1.08 -8.09
N ASN A 598 -5.75 -1.27 -9.09
CA ASN A 598 -5.51 -2.18 -10.20
C ASN A 598 -5.66 -1.41 -11.51
N TYR A 599 -4.52 -1.10 -12.15
CA TYR A 599 -4.46 -0.26 -13.35
C TYR A 599 -4.85 -1.00 -14.64
N ASP A 600 -4.91 -2.33 -14.58
CA ASP A 600 -5.15 -3.20 -15.73
C ASP A 600 -6.61 -3.65 -15.85
N LEU A 601 -7.39 -3.56 -14.75
CA LEU A 601 -8.82 -3.89 -14.78
C LEU A 601 -9.57 -3.00 -15.77
N ALA A 602 -10.14 -3.64 -16.79
CA ALA A 602 -10.94 -2.97 -17.80
C ALA A 602 -12.31 -2.56 -17.25
N TRP A 603 -12.77 -1.39 -17.64
CA TRP A 603 -14.09 -0.87 -17.32
C TRP A 603 -14.80 -0.34 -18.56
N ARG A 604 -16.14 -0.39 -18.53
CA ARG A 604 -17.02 0.20 -19.56
C ARG A 604 -17.95 1.21 -18.93
N LYS A 605 -18.21 2.32 -19.60
CA LYS A 605 -19.20 3.33 -19.20
C LYS A 605 -19.97 3.80 -20.45
N GLY A 606 -21.12 3.19 -20.69
CA GLY A 606 -21.86 3.42 -21.94
C GLY A 606 -21.05 2.93 -23.15
N LEU A 607 -20.62 3.85 -24.01
CA LEU A 607 -19.75 3.56 -25.17
C LEU A 607 -18.26 3.79 -24.89
N GLU A 608 -17.91 4.35 -23.73
CA GLU A 608 -16.53 4.57 -23.32
C GLU A 608 -15.96 3.30 -22.69
N GLU A 609 -14.72 2.96 -23.05
CA GLU A 609 -13.96 1.88 -22.45
C GLU A 609 -12.62 2.43 -21.93
N GLY A 610 -12.13 1.86 -20.85
CA GLY A 610 -10.84 2.22 -20.28
C GLY A 610 -10.31 1.14 -19.34
N THR A 611 -9.19 1.43 -18.69
CA THR A 611 -8.64 0.56 -17.65
C THR A 611 -8.40 1.35 -16.36
N GLY A 612 -8.29 0.64 -15.25
CA GLY A 612 -7.98 1.20 -13.94
C GLY A 612 -9.19 1.27 -13.01
N VAL A 613 -9.12 0.53 -11.90
CA VAL A 613 -10.01 0.64 -10.74
C VAL A 613 -9.16 0.93 -9.51
N PHE A 614 -9.62 1.85 -8.65
CA PHE A 614 -8.80 2.37 -7.56
C PHE A 614 -9.31 1.91 -6.20
N ASN A 615 -8.37 1.76 -5.26
CA ASN A 615 -8.68 1.44 -3.88
C ASN A 615 -9.63 2.50 -3.31
N GLY A 616 -10.72 1.99 -2.75
CA GLY A 616 -11.80 2.77 -2.21
C GLY A 616 -12.98 2.86 -3.16
N ASP A 617 -12.88 2.63 -4.47
CA ASP A 617 -14.04 2.74 -5.38
C ASP A 617 -15.19 1.85 -4.88
N VAL A 618 -16.40 2.42 -4.78
CA VAL A 618 -17.61 1.74 -4.27
C VAL A 618 -18.61 1.60 -5.38
N GLY A 619 -19.27 0.45 -5.40
CA GLY A 619 -20.29 0.12 -6.36
C GLY A 619 -21.27 -0.90 -5.82
N ILE A 620 -22.14 -1.36 -6.71
CA ILE A 620 -23.12 -2.38 -6.46
C ILE A 620 -22.86 -3.55 -7.40
N ILE A 621 -22.88 -4.77 -6.88
CA ILE A 621 -22.84 -5.97 -7.72
C ILE A 621 -24.13 -6.01 -8.55
N LYS A 622 -24.01 -5.93 -9.87
CA LYS A 622 -25.13 -6.01 -10.80
C LYS A 622 -25.54 -7.43 -11.11
N ASP A 623 -24.57 -8.31 -11.26
CA ASP A 623 -24.84 -9.70 -11.58
C ASP A 623 -23.66 -10.58 -11.15
N ILE A 624 -23.95 -11.87 -10.97
CA ILE A 624 -22.97 -12.93 -10.75
C ILE A 624 -23.20 -14.01 -11.81
N ILE A 625 -22.27 -14.14 -12.74
CA ILE A 625 -22.38 -15.03 -13.90
C ILE A 625 -21.28 -16.08 -13.82
N ARG A 626 -21.63 -17.36 -13.66
CA ARG A 626 -20.66 -18.48 -13.54
C ARG A 626 -19.59 -18.28 -12.44
N GLY A 627 -19.94 -17.52 -11.41
CA GLY A 627 -19.04 -17.17 -10.30
C GLY A 627 -18.12 -15.98 -10.58
N GLU A 628 -18.30 -15.27 -11.69
CA GLU A 628 -17.68 -13.97 -11.97
C GLU A 628 -18.60 -12.83 -11.49
N ILE A 629 -18.02 -11.77 -10.93
CA ILE A 629 -18.77 -10.66 -10.33
C ILE A 629 -18.76 -9.46 -11.27
N VAL A 630 -19.92 -8.91 -11.58
CA VAL A 630 -20.05 -7.66 -12.35
C VAL A 630 -20.44 -6.54 -11.39
N VAL A 631 -19.60 -5.51 -11.29
CA VAL A 631 -19.82 -4.35 -10.40
C VAL A 631 -20.11 -3.11 -11.24
N GLU A 632 -21.18 -2.38 -10.93
CA GLU A 632 -21.36 -0.99 -11.36
C GLU A 632 -20.92 -0.05 -10.24
N PHE A 633 -19.85 0.70 -10.47
CA PHE A 633 -19.35 1.72 -9.55
C PHE A 633 -20.23 2.96 -9.55
N ASP A 634 -20.18 3.74 -8.46
CA ASP A 634 -21.00 4.96 -8.26
C ASP A 634 -20.80 6.04 -9.37
N ASP A 635 -19.74 5.94 -10.18
CA ASP A 635 -19.51 6.81 -11.34
C ASP A 635 -20.06 6.26 -12.67
N GLY A 636 -20.75 5.13 -12.64
CA GLY A 636 -21.31 4.44 -13.80
C GLY A 636 -20.33 3.53 -14.54
N ARG A 637 -19.09 3.36 -14.07
CA ARG A 637 -18.17 2.36 -14.63
C ARG A 637 -18.64 0.96 -14.26
N ILE A 638 -18.74 0.09 -15.25
CA ILE A 638 -19.04 -1.33 -15.10
C ILE A 638 -17.75 -2.11 -15.27
N VAL A 639 -17.44 -2.97 -14.30
CA VAL A 639 -16.23 -3.78 -14.25
C VAL A 639 -16.60 -5.24 -14.03
N GLU A 640 -15.97 -6.11 -14.82
CA GLU A 640 -16.10 -7.55 -14.70
C GLU A 640 -14.89 -8.10 -13.95
N TYR A 641 -15.13 -8.71 -12.79
CA TYR A 641 -14.11 -9.29 -11.94
C TYR A 641 -14.01 -10.79 -12.17
N ASP A 642 -12.88 -11.20 -12.74
CA ASP A 642 -12.49 -12.60 -12.80
C ASP A 642 -12.21 -13.16 -11.40
N ARG A 643 -12.12 -14.49 -11.26
CA ARG A 643 -11.96 -15.13 -9.95
C ARG A 643 -10.70 -14.72 -9.19
N ALA A 644 -9.63 -14.33 -9.89
CA ALA A 644 -8.39 -13.89 -9.28
C ALA A 644 -8.53 -12.47 -8.69
N SER A 645 -9.17 -11.56 -9.44
CA SER A 645 -9.33 -10.16 -9.06
C SER A 645 -10.46 -9.95 -8.03
N GLN A 646 -11.32 -10.94 -7.82
CA GLN A 646 -12.40 -10.87 -6.81
C GLN A 646 -11.87 -10.74 -5.37
N GLU A 647 -10.65 -11.18 -5.08
CA GLU A 647 -10.04 -10.99 -3.76
C GLU A 647 -9.81 -9.50 -3.43
N ASP A 648 -9.79 -8.63 -4.45
CA ASP A 648 -9.68 -7.19 -4.27
C ASP A 648 -11.01 -6.54 -3.87
N LEU A 649 -12.13 -7.27 -3.83
CA LEU A 649 -13.44 -6.76 -3.40
C LEU A 649 -13.71 -7.04 -1.92
N MET A 650 -14.42 -6.13 -1.26
CA MET A 650 -15.02 -6.34 0.06
C MET A 650 -16.44 -5.78 0.13
N LEU A 651 -17.28 -6.33 1.00
CA LEU A 651 -18.57 -5.71 1.35
C LEU A 651 -18.35 -4.31 1.96
N ALA A 652 -19.24 -3.37 1.63
CA ALA A 652 -19.10 -1.96 1.95
C ALA A 652 -20.35 -1.33 2.60
N TYR A 653 -21.27 -2.15 3.13
CA TYR A 653 -22.36 -1.65 3.98
C TYR A 653 -21.81 -0.92 5.22
N ALA A 654 -20.76 -1.50 5.80
CA ALA A 654 -19.91 -0.88 6.81
C ALA A 654 -18.48 -0.78 6.29
N VAL A 655 -17.80 0.31 6.62
CA VAL A 655 -16.37 0.51 6.34
C VAL A 655 -15.66 1.08 7.56
N SER A 656 -14.33 0.99 7.59
CA SER A 656 -13.58 1.62 8.67
C SER A 656 -13.53 3.14 8.48
N VAL A 657 -13.39 3.89 9.58
CA VAL A 657 -13.23 5.36 9.51
C VAL A 657 -12.07 5.76 8.59
N HIS A 658 -10.94 5.04 8.65
CA HIS A 658 -9.80 5.25 7.75
C HIS A 658 -10.18 5.09 6.26
N LYS A 659 -10.94 4.04 5.91
CA LYS A 659 -11.37 3.82 4.52
C LYS A 659 -12.43 4.81 4.05
N SER A 660 -13.05 5.55 4.95
CA SER A 660 -14.02 6.61 4.63
C SER A 660 -13.39 7.98 4.34
N GLN A 661 -12.09 8.14 4.55
CA GLN A 661 -11.39 9.40 4.26
C GLN A 661 -11.54 9.79 2.79
N GLY A 662 -11.68 11.09 2.52
CA GLY A 662 -11.98 11.62 1.18
C GLY A 662 -13.40 11.34 0.67
N SER A 663 -14.24 10.61 1.41
CA SER A 663 -15.68 10.44 1.11
C SER A 663 -16.54 11.34 1.99
N GLU A 664 -17.75 11.61 1.53
CA GLU A 664 -18.84 12.16 2.34
C GLU A 664 -20.15 11.45 2.01
N PHE A 665 -20.99 11.27 3.02
CA PHE A 665 -22.24 10.52 2.92
C PHE A 665 -23.41 11.38 3.39
N PRO A 666 -24.61 11.27 2.78
CA PRO A 666 -25.80 11.96 3.28
C PRO A 666 -26.07 11.68 4.76
N ALA A 667 -25.99 10.40 5.17
CA ALA A 667 -26.13 9.98 6.56
C ALA A 667 -25.01 9.03 6.98
N VAL A 668 -24.54 9.17 8.23
CA VAL A 668 -23.52 8.31 8.84
C VAL A 668 -24.04 7.70 10.13
N VAL A 669 -23.86 6.39 10.29
CA VAL A 669 -24.07 5.69 11.57
C VAL A 669 -22.71 5.21 12.07
N LEU A 670 -22.25 5.74 13.20
CA LEU A 670 -20.98 5.38 13.83
C LEU A 670 -21.22 4.35 14.92
N ALA A 671 -20.79 3.11 14.68
CA ALA A 671 -20.88 2.01 15.65
C ALA A 671 -19.65 1.98 16.57
N LEU A 672 -19.85 2.33 17.85
CA LEU A 672 -18.82 2.39 18.89
C LEU A 672 -18.98 1.26 19.91
N GLY A 673 -18.22 0.19 19.74
CA GLY A 673 -18.07 -0.86 20.75
C GLY A 673 -17.16 -0.45 21.90
N SER A 674 -17.24 -1.22 23.00
CA SER A 674 -16.47 -0.99 24.24
C SER A 674 -14.97 -1.37 24.16
N GLY A 675 -14.52 -2.02 23.07
CA GLY A 675 -13.24 -2.77 23.01
C GLY A 675 -12.00 -2.10 22.39
N GLY A 676 -11.99 -0.79 22.11
CA GLY A 676 -10.96 -0.16 21.25
C GLY A 676 -9.95 0.79 21.92
N GLY A 677 -9.58 0.59 23.19
CA GLY A 677 -8.91 1.57 24.07
C GLY A 677 -7.91 2.57 23.44
N MET A 678 -6.84 2.10 22.75
CA MET A 678 -5.82 2.99 22.18
C MET A 678 -6.15 3.52 20.77
N LEU A 679 -6.85 2.74 19.95
CA LEU A 679 -7.17 3.10 18.56
C LEU A 679 -8.30 4.14 18.48
N PHE A 680 -9.07 4.30 19.55
CA PHE A 680 -10.16 5.27 19.63
C PHE A 680 -9.65 6.62 20.17
N ASN A 681 -9.28 7.51 19.26
CA ASN A 681 -8.76 8.85 19.57
C ASN A 681 -9.66 9.96 19.01
N ARG A 682 -9.30 11.20 19.35
CA ARG A 682 -10.02 12.41 18.97
C ARG A 682 -10.14 12.57 17.45
N ASN A 683 -9.04 12.43 16.72
CA ASN A 683 -9.01 12.60 15.26
C ASN A 683 -9.88 11.56 14.54
N LEU A 684 -9.94 10.33 15.03
CA LEU A 684 -10.81 9.29 14.46
C LEU A 684 -12.29 9.64 14.65
N LEU A 685 -12.68 10.05 15.86
CA LEU A 685 -14.05 10.47 16.13
C LEU A 685 -14.43 11.72 15.31
N TYR A 686 -13.55 12.72 15.28
CA TYR A 686 -13.70 13.91 14.45
C TYR A 686 -13.85 13.53 12.97
N THR A 687 -12.94 12.72 12.44
CA THR A 687 -12.98 12.28 11.03
C THR A 687 -14.30 11.57 10.71
N ALA A 688 -14.78 10.69 11.59
CA ALA A 688 -16.04 9.97 11.41
C ALA A 688 -17.25 10.90 11.38
N VAL A 689 -17.33 11.86 12.32
CA VAL A 689 -18.43 12.84 12.38
C VAL A 689 -18.44 13.74 11.15
N THR A 690 -17.26 14.16 10.69
CA THR A 690 -17.13 15.05 9.52
C THR A 690 -17.36 14.37 8.17
N ARG A 691 -17.54 13.04 8.13
CA ARG A 691 -17.96 12.34 6.91
C ARG A 691 -19.44 12.56 6.57
N ALA A 692 -20.25 13.00 7.53
CA ALA A 692 -21.69 13.19 7.31
C ALA A 692 -22.01 14.56 6.72
N LYS A 693 -22.82 14.56 5.66
CA LYS A 693 -23.42 15.79 5.13
C LYS A 693 -24.60 16.20 6.00
N ASN A 694 -25.58 15.34 6.24
CA ASN A 694 -26.87 15.77 6.78
C ASN A 694 -27.20 15.15 8.14
N ILE A 695 -26.82 13.89 8.38
CA ILE A 695 -27.22 13.15 9.58
C ILE A 695 -26.04 12.35 10.15
N VAL A 696 -25.82 12.44 11.46
CA VAL A 696 -24.93 11.57 12.23
C VAL A 696 -25.72 10.87 13.32
N VAL A 697 -25.57 9.55 13.43
CA VAL A 697 -26.00 8.79 14.62
C VAL A 697 -24.80 8.06 15.21
N ILE A 698 -24.49 8.31 16.48
CA ILE A 698 -23.50 7.53 17.21
C ILE A 698 -24.21 6.45 18.03
N VAL A 699 -23.87 5.19 17.83
CA VAL A 699 -24.41 4.05 18.58
C VAL A 699 -23.32 3.49 19.49
N GLY A 700 -23.51 3.55 20.80
CA GLY A 700 -22.51 3.08 21.77
C GLY A 700 -22.66 3.72 23.14
N THR A 701 -21.57 3.81 23.90
CA THR A 701 -21.60 4.38 25.25
C THR A 701 -21.09 5.81 25.30
N GLU A 702 -21.66 6.63 26.19
CA GLU A 702 -21.16 7.98 26.47
C GLU A 702 -19.70 7.94 26.96
N ALA A 703 -19.36 6.93 27.75
CA ALA A 703 -18.00 6.69 28.23
C ALA A 703 -17.00 6.44 27.09
N ALA A 704 -17.40 5.74 26.02
CA ALA A 704 -16.55 5.57 24.84
C ALA A 704 -16.30 6.92 24.17
N ILE A 705 -17.34 7.71 23.89
CA ILE A 705 -17.20 9.04 23.28
C ILE A 705 -16.29 9.93 24.12
N ALA A 706 -16.54 10.02 25.44
CA ALA A 706 -15.73 10.80 26.35
C ALA A 706 -14.26 10.36 26.36
N ARG A 707 -14.00 9.04 26.25
CA ARG A 707 -12.66 8.50 26.13
C ARG A 707 -11.99 8.94 24.83
N ALA A 708 -12.65 8.84 23.67
CA ALA A 708 -12.07 9.32 22.40
C ALA A 708 -11.73 10.81 22.44
N VAL A 709 -12.66 11.64 22.93
CA VAL A 709 -12.49 13.09 22.99
C VAL A 709 -11.29 13.47 23.87
N LYS A 710 -11.15 12.84 25.04
CA LYS A 710 -10.02 13.06 25.96
C LYS A 710 -8.73 12.46 25.44
N ASN A 711 -8.82 11.39 24.65
CA ASN A 711 -7.68 10.73 24.04
C ASN A 711 -7.12 11.59 22.89
N ASN A 712 -6.33 12.59 23.27
CA ASN A 712 -5.51 13.39 22.35
C ASN A 712 -4.23 12.66 21.93
N TYR A 713 -4.18 11.33 22.10
CA TYR A 713 -3.18 10.51 21.45
C TYR A 713 -3.45 10.53 19.95
N THR A 714 -3.05 11.61 19.29
CA THR A 714 -2.54 11.51 17.93
C THR A 714 -1.39 10.53 17.99
N VAL A 715 -1.39 9.52 17.11
CA VAL A 715 -0.24 8.63 16.94
C VAL A 715 0.95 9.56 16.72
N LYS A 716 1.83 9.71 17.74
CA LYS A 716 2.98 10.60 17.67
C LYS A 716 3.86 10.05 16.55
N ARG A 717 3.82 10.68 15.38
CA ARG A 717 4.65 10.27 14.26
C ARG A 717 6.03 10.85 14.47
N TYR A 718 7.00 9.98 14.65
CA TYR A 718 8.40 10.37 14.60
C TYR A 718 8.78 10.58 13.13
N THR A 719 9.01 11.84 12.78
CA THR A 719 9.44 12.29 11.47
C THR A 719 10.65 13.19 11.60
N LEU A 720 11.41 13.37 10.52
CA LEU A 720 12.52 14.33 10.47
C LEU A 720 12.23 15.50 9.53
N LEU A 721 11.06 15.51 8.88
CA LEU A 721 10.76 16.49 7.83
C LEU A 721 10.84 17.93 8.34
N LYS A 722 10.25 18.24 9.50
CA LYS A 722 10.30 19.57 10.11
C LYS A 722 11.75 20.01 10.35
N GLU A 723 12.54 19.17 11.00
CA GLU A 723 13.94 19.45 11.35
C GLU A 723 14.80 19.60 10.09
N LEU A 724 14.58 18.78 9.07
CA LEU A 724 15.26 18.86 7.79
C LEU A 724 14.90 20.13 7.02
N ILE A 725 13.65 20.60 7.09
CA ILE A 725 13.22 21.88 6.55
C ILE A 725 13.96 23.02 7.25
N CYS A 726 13.91 23.09 8.58
CA CYS A 726 14.59 24.13 9.36
C CYS A 726 16.11 24.14 9.10
N ALA A 727 16.75 22.97 9.09
CA ALA A 727 18.17 22.85 8.80
C ALA A 727 18.53 23.30 7.36
N THR A 728 17.64 23.05 6.40
CA THR A 728 17.84 23.47 5.01
C THR A 728 17.64 24.99 4.86
N LEU A 729 16.65 25.57 5.55
CA LEU A 729 16.44 27.02 5.62
C LEU A 729 17.66 27.73 6.16
N SER A 730 18.18 27.31 7.33
CA SER A 730 19.36 27.91 7.93
C SER A 730 20.59 27.83 7.01
N LYS A 731 20.76 26.72 6.28
CA LYS A 731 21.84 26.60 5.28
C LYS A 731 21.65 27.56 4.12
N ALA A 732 20.43 27.71 3.61
CA ALA A 732 20.13 28.66 2.54
C ALA A 732 20.38 30.12 2.98
N ASP A 733 19.99 30.48 4.21
CA ASP A 733 20.25 31.81 4.78
C ASP A 733 21.75 32.09 4.94
N LEU A 734 22.51 31.11 5.42
CA LEU A 734 23.97 31.23 5.53
C LEU A 734 24.65 31.43 4.18
N LEU A 735 24.08 30.88 3.11
CA LEU A 735 24.60 30.99 1.75
C LEU A 735 24.07 32.22 0.98
N GLY A 736 23.18 33.01 1.58
CA GLY A 736 22.62 34.23 0.98
C GLY A 736 21.62 33.97 -0.17
N PHE A 737 20.96 32.81 -0.16
CA PHE A 737 19.93 32.44 -1.15
C PHE A 737 18.53 32.93 -0.76
#